data_AF-A0AAW1LDY9-F1
#
_entry.id   AF-A0AAW1LDY9-F1
#
_cell.length_a   1.000
_cell.length_b   1.000
_cell.length_c   1.000
_cell.angle_alpha   90.00
_cell.angle_beta   90.00
_cell.angle_gamma   90.00
#
_symmetry.space_group_name_H-M   'P 1'
#
loop_
_entity.id
_entity.type
_entity.pdbx_description
1 polymer ?
#
loop_
_entity_poly.entity_id
_entity_poly.type
_entity_poly.pdbx_seq_one_letter_code
_entity_poly.pdbx_strand_id
1 'polypeptide(L)'
;MTRIRDLLISFRTRRAQRLNNCDIVSFESFRNENVSDFPKVKESSLTESYKRSPISNKGRDYVKFSSQSTKSDCSRPTLATSLLLIVLMAVFLILPIIYLLHCFGIIQISKQEFQHSHFALKAQDHYTPSTIVHDSLRLGKFYKKFGRSVLPPPPQPDQSECKVVKDINKFDCYPEDGATEEKCNARGCCWSTTKSKRFHNYKNMSVPLNMPYCFYPSNFPTYKYVNASETAFGLVIFLKRNYRTPYPNDAETLKMTVKYETQDRLHIKITNPTQNRFESPYPEVPIVDKADENLNYIFVMDERNTGFKVLRKSDNTVLFDTTGIRNLIFADQLLQISSRLPSKYIYGLGEHRANLMLDTNWQQFTMFNRDGAPAENANLYGSHPFYLVMEESGISHGVFLLNSNAMDVILQPKPAITFRPIGGVLDFYFFLGPTPSDVISQYTDLIGRPFLPAYWSLGFHLCRFGYKSVNDTRDIMQRNIDAGILIDTQWNDLDYMNNSNDFTYDHKNFKALPQFVKELHSNGMHYIPLVDPGISASEPPGTYPPYDKGIEMDILVKNSSGLPFIGKVWNRASTVWPDFTHPRTVDYWTLMLRSMHDSFAFDGAWIDMNEPANFLSGSFNGAQCTTVLLSMVLGLI
;
A
#
# COMPACT_ATOMS: atom_id res chain seq x y z
N MET A 1 -1.29 26.71 17.97
CA MET A 1 -1.23 25.69 16.91
C MET A 1 0.04 25.79 16.05
N THR A 2 0.52 26.98 15.69
CA THR A 2 1.79 27.20 14.96
C THR A 2 3.02 26.59 15.66
N ARG A 3 3.14 26.70 16.99
CA ARG A 3 4.27 26.08 17.73
C ARG A 3 4.28 24.55 17.71
N ILE A 4 3.12 23.89 17.59
CA ILE A 4 3.03 22.42 17.49
C ILE A 4 3.40 21.97 16.06
N ARG A 5 2.99 22.74 15.05
CA ARG A 5 3.42 22.59 13.65
C ARG A 5 4.94 22.68 13.53
N ASP A 6 5.56 23.69 14.15
CA ASP A 6 7.01 23.88 14.10
C ASP A 6 7.77 22.78 14.87
N LEU A 7 7.20 22.28 15.97
CA LEU A 7 7.74 21.13 16.71
C LEU A 7 7.68 19.84 15.90
N LEU A 8 6.57 19.59 15.18
CA LEU A 8 6.42 18.41 14.33
C LEU A 8 7.32 18.48 13.08
N ILE A 9 7.45 19.65 12.46
CA ILE A 9 8.40 19.88 11.36
C ILE A 9 9.83 19.67 11.88
N SER A 10 10.19 20.25 13.03
CA SER A 10 11.52 20.09 13.63
C SER A 10 11.83 18.64 14.02
N PHE A 11 10.84 17.87 14.48
CA PHE A 11 11.01 16.45 14.78
C PHE A 11 11.21 15.63 13.51
N ARG A 12 10.47 15.96 12.43
CA ARG A 12 10.60 15.34 11.10
C ARG A 12 11.96 15.63 10.46
N THR A 13 12.42 16.89 10.48
CA THR A 13 13.74 17.28 9.96
C THR A 13 14.87 16.63 10.73
N ARG A 14 14.75 16.50 12.06
CA ARG A 14 15.75 15.81 12.90
C ARG A 14 15.77 14.30 12.68
N ARG A 15 14.64 13.66 12.40
CA ARG A 15 14.56 12.23 12.03
C ARG A 15 15.17 11.98 10.65
N ALA A 16 14.90 12.84 9.67
CA ALA A 16 15.50 12.78 8.33
C ALA A 16 17.02 13.04 8.37
N GLN A 17 17.49 14.01 9.16
CA GLN A 17 18.93 14.28 9.34
C GLN A 17 19.66 13.17 10.11
N ARG A 18 19.00 12.47 11.06
CA ARG A 18 19.59 11.28 11.71
C ARG A 18 19.70 10.08 10.78
N LEU A 19 18.84 9.96 9.77
CA LEU A 19 18.93 8.92 8.74
C LEU A 19 19.99 9.24 7.67
N ASN A 20 20.31 10.52 7.45
CA ASN A 20 21.34 10.96 6.49
C ASN A 20 22.78 11.04 7.04
N ASN A 21 22.99 10.89 8.35
CA ASN A 21 24.31 11.04 8.99
C ASN A 21 25.05 9.72 9.27
N CYS A 22 24.65 8.62 8.62
CA CYS A 22 25.56 7.48 8.44
C CYS A 22 26.37 7.75 7.17
N ASP A 23 27.70 7.75 7.29
CA ASP A 23 28.67 8.14 6.26
C ASP A 23 28.29 7.67 4.85
N ILE A 24 27.78 8.60 4.05
CA ILE A 24 27.61 8.45 2.61
C ILE A 24 29.02 8.50 2.01
N VAL A 25 29.63 7.33 1.79
CA VAL A 25 30.73 7.21 0.84
C VAL A 25 30.11 7.39 -0.54
N SER A 26 30.21 8.62 -1.08
CA SER A 26 29.78 8.91 -2.44
C SER A 26 30.56 8.04 -3.42
N PHE A 27 29.83 7.37 -4.31
CA PHE A 27 30.34 6.53 -5.41
C PHE A 27 31.23 7.29 -6.42
N GLU A 28 31.38 8.61 -6.26
CA GLU A 28 32.23 9.48 -7.09
C GLU A 28 33.74 9.31 -6.81
N SER A 29 34.12 8.67 -5.71
CA SER A 29 35.53 8.42 -5.37
C SER A 29 36.20 7.30 -6.18
N PHE A 30 35.44 6.51 -6.96
CA PHE A 30 35.98 5.44 -7.83
C PHE A 30 36.22 5.87 -9.29
N ARG A 31 36.02 7.14 -9.65
CA ARG A 31 36.06 7.59 -11.06
C ARG A 31 37.39 8.18 -11.54
N ASN A 32 38.44 8.15 -10.72
CA ASN A 32 39.75 8.72 -11.05
C ASN A 32 40.90 7.69 -10.96
N GLU A 33 40.72 6.53 -11.57
CA GLU A 33 41.85 5.71 -12.00
C GLU A 33 41.84 5.57 -13.52
N ASN A 34 43.01 5.80 -14.12
CA ASN A 34 43.21 5.99 -15.55
C ASN A 34 42.61 4.87 -16.41
N VAL A 35 41.70 5.25 -17.30
CA VAL A 35 41.13 4.41 -18.35
C VAL A 35 42.16 4.25 -19.47
N SER A 36 43.14 3.39 -19.25
CA SER A 36 44.02 2.88 -20.31
C SER A 36 44.70 1.61 -19.82
N ASP A 37 43.97 0.49 -19.82
CA ASP A 37 44.47 -0.87 -20.06
C ASP A 37 43.42 -1.90 -19.59
N PHE A 38 42.37 -2.10 -20.40
CA PHE A 38 41.59 -3.33 -20.35
C PHE A 38 41.82 -4.11 -21.65
N PRO A 39 42.25 -5.37 -21.60
CA PRO A 39 42.37 -6.19 -22.80
C PRO A 39 40.98 -6.45 -23.38
N LYS A 40 40.84 -6.26 -24.70
CA LYS A 40 39.62 -6.57 -25.45
C LYS A 40 39.33 -8.07 -25.36
N VAL A 41 38.31 -8.45 -24.59
CA VAL A 41 37.79 -9.82 -24.58
C VAL A 41 36.91 -10.00 -25.82
N LYS A 42 37.35 -10.85 -26.74
CA LYS A 42 36.50 -11.40 -27.82
C LYS A 42 35.64 -12.50 -27.21
N GLU A 43 34.33 -12.47 -27.50
CA GLU A 43 33.46 -13.63 -27.32
C GLU A 43 33.98 -14.79 -28.16
N SER A 44 34.30 -15.93 -27.52
CA SER A 44 34.48 -17.20 -28.22
C SER A 44 33.93 -18.35 -27.39
N SER A 45 32.90 -18.96 -27.95
CA SER A 45 32.43 -20.35 -27.83
C SER A 45 33.08 -21.25 -26.76
N LEU A 46 32.21 -21.74 -25.87
CA LEU A 46 32.43 -22.85 -24.94
C LEU A 46 32.74 -24.16 -25.67
N THR A 47 34.02 -24.46 -25.89
CA THR A 47 34.57 -25.83 -25.94
C THR A 47 36.09 -25.74 -25.87
N GLU A 48 36.69 -25.93 -24.69
CA GLU A 48 37.95 -26.68 -24.51
C GLU A 48 38.39 -26.71 -23.05
N SER A 49 39.14 -27.77 -22.75
CA SER A 49 39.43 -28.35 -21.44
C SER A 49 40.41 -27.53 -20.61
N TYR A 50 40.00 -27.14 -19.40
CA TYR A 50 40.88 -26.52 -18.42
C TYR A 50 41.85 -27.54 -17.80
N LYS A 51 43.09 -27.56 -18.29
CA LYS A 51 44.24 -28.13 -17.56
C LYS A 51 44.80 -27.06 -16.61
N ARG A 52 44.74 -27.33 -15.30
CA ARG A 52 45.43 -26.52 -14.26
C ARG A 52 46.94 -26.66 -14.40
N SER A 53 47.65 -25.53 -14.33
CA SER A 53 49.08 -25.47 -14.02
C SER A 53 49.30 -24.95 -12.59
N PRO A 54 50.45 -25.28 -11.94
CA PRO A 54 50.58 -25.27 -10.49
C PRO A 54 50.90 -23.88 -9.93
N ILE A 55 50.35 -23.61 -8.74
CA ILE A 55 50.59 -22.40 -7.96
C ILE A 55 52.04 -22.40 -7.46
N SER A 56 52.81 -21.38 -7.84
CA SER A 56 54.10 -21.07 -7.21
C SER A 56 53.91 -20.00 -6.13
N ASN A 57 54.21 -20.36 -4.89
CA ASN A 57 54.35 -19.45 -3.75
C ASN A 57 55.46 -18.42 -3.99
N LYS A 58 55.12 -17.13 -4.12
CA LYS A 58 55.99 -16.01 -3.70
C LYS A 58 55.13 -14.87 -3.18
N GLY A 59 55.33 -14.52 -1.91
CA GLY A 59 54.56 -13.51 -1.20
C GLY A 59 54.92 -12.07 -1.52
N ARG A 60 54.25 -11.18 -0.76
CA ARG A 60 54.35 -9.71 -0.58
C ARG A 60 52.92 -9.14 -0.59
N ASP A 61 52.48 -8.17 0.20
CA ASP A 61 53.04 -7.37 1.29
C ASP A 61 51.82 -6.88 2.09
N TYR A 62 51.83 -7.00 3.42
CA TYR A 62 50.77 -6.43 4.27
C TYR A 62 51.07 -4.96 4.55
N VAL A 63 50.17 -4.07 4.14
CA VAL A 63 50.20 -2.65 4.52
C VAL A 63 49.81 -2.53 6.00
N LYS A 64 50.79 -2.19 6.85
CA LYS A 64 50.57 -1.77 8.23
C LYS A 64 49.98 -0.35 8.25
N PHE A 65 48.79 -0.19 8.80
CA PHE A 65 48.30 1.13 9.22
C PHE A 65 49.00 1.55 10.51
N SER A 66 49.80 2.62 10.45
CA SER A 66 50.34 3.29 11.63
C SER A 66 49.35 4.35 12.13
N SER A 67 48.97 4.30 13.41
CA SER A 67 48.24 5.37 14.07
C SER A 67 49.20 6.53 14.38
N GLN A 68 49.03 7.66 13.70
CA GLN A 68 49.60 8.93 14.17
C GLN A 68 48.59 9.59 15.10
N SER A 69 48.96 9.72 16.38
CA SER A 69 48.24 10.55 17.35
C SER A 69 48.57 12.02 17.10
N THR A 70 47.63 12.79 16.55
CA THR A 70 47.67 14.24 16.61
C THR A 70 46.97 14.70 17.89
N LYS A 71 47.75 15.25 18.84
CA LYS A 71 47.22 16.03 19.96
C LYS A 71 46.51 17.26 19.38
N SER A 72 45.20 17.36 19.54
CA SER A 72 44.45 18.59 19.30
C SER A 72 44.39 19.40 20.60
N ASP A 73 44.86 20.64 20.54
CA ASP A 73 44.73 21.62 21.61
C ASP A 73 43.24 21.94 21.87
N CYS A 74 42.83 21.93 23.14
CA CYS A 74 41.50 22.36 23.57
C CYS A 74 41.34 23.88 23.40
N SER A 75 40.63 24.30 22.35
CA SER A 75 40.12 25.66 22.22
C SER A 75 38.87 25.89 23.10
N ARG A 76 38.79 27.06 23.75
CA ARG A 76 37.67 27.48 24.61
C ARG A 76 36.30 27.38 23.90
N PRO A 77 35.23 27.05 24.63
CA PRO A 77 33.88 26.93 24.05
C PRO A 77 33.44 28.27 23.44
N THR A 78 32.77 28.19 22.29
CA THR A 78 32.26 29.37 21.60
C THR A 78 31.10 29.98 22.39
N LEU A 79 30.82 31.27 22.15
CA LEU A 79 29.71 31.99 22.80
C LEU A 79 28.37 31.25 22.61
N ALA A 80 28.18 30.60 21.46
CA ALA A 80 27.01 29.79 21.16
C ALA A 80 26.90 28.52 22.02
N THR A 81 28.03 27.84 22.30
CA THR A 81 28.04 26.67 23.20
C THR A 81 27.77 27.08 24.64
N SER A 82 28.29 28.24 25.06
CA SER A 82 28.06 28.79 26.40
C SER A 82 26.61 29.23 26.59
N LEU A 83 25.99 29.87 25.59
CA LEU A 83 24.56 30.23 25.61
C LEU A 83 23.66 28.99 25.63
N LEU A 84 23.99 27.95 24.87
CA LEU A 84 23.24 26.70 24.86
C LEU A 84 23.29 26.01 26.24
N LEU A 85 24.46 25.99 26.89
CA LEU A 85 24.61 25.44 28.24
C LEU A 85 23.82 26.25 29.29
N ILE A 86 23.76 27.58 29.17
CA ILE A 86 22.95 28.44 30.06
C ILE A 86 21.45 28.17 29.87
N VAL A 87 20.98 28.01 28.63
CA VAL A 87 19.57 27.69 28.35
C VAL A 87 19.22 26.29 28.84
N LEU A 88 20.11 25.30 28.68
CA LEU A 88 19.90 23.95 29.19
C LEU A 88 19.87 23.93 30.72
N MET A 89 20.75 24.69 31.40
CA MET A 89 20.70 24.87 32.86
C MET A 89 19.38 25.50 33.32
N ALA A 90 18.89 26.53 32.63
CA ALA A 90 17.62 27.17 32.98
C ALA A 90 16.41 26.23 32.83
N VAL A 91 16.40 25.41 31.78
CA VAL A 91 15.28 24.50 31.48
C VAL A 91 15.29 23.26 32.35
N PHE A 92 16.46 22.65 32.59
CA PHE A 92 16.55 21.35 33.26
C PHE A 92 16.88 21.42 34.74
N LEU A 93 17.33 22.57 35.26
CA LEU A 93 17.62 22.73 36.69
C LEU A 93 16.75 23.81 37.33
N ILE A 94 16.64 24.98 36.72
CA ILE A 94 15.96 26.11 37.37
C ILE A 94 14.44 25.96 37.33
N LEU A 95 13.84 25.62 36.18
CA LEU A 95 12.39 25.45 36.05
C LEU A 95 11.80 24.32 36.92
N PRO A 96 12.44 23.13 37.04
CA PRO A 96 11.97 22.09 37.95
C PRO A 96 12.08 22.50 39.43
N ILE A 97 13.11 23.26 39.80
CA ILE A 97 13.26 23.79 41.17
C ILE A 97 12.18 24.83 41.47
N ILE A 98 11.88 25.75 40.54
CA ILE A 98 10.78 26.72 40.72
C ILE A 98 9.43 26.00 40.81
N TYR A 99 9.22 24.96 40.01
CA TYR A 99 8.01 24.13 40.08
C TYR A 99 7.90 23.40 41.43
N LEU A 100 8.99 22.81 41.92
CA LEU A 100 9.05 22.17 43.23
C LEU A 100 8.81 23.19 44.37
N LEU A 101 9.45 24.36 44.33
CA LEU A 101 9.27 25.43 45.32
C LEU A 101 7.83 25.98 45.32
N HIS A 102 7.15 26.01 44.16
CA HIS A 102 5.73 26.32 44.06
C HIS A 102 4.84 25.18 44.62
N CYS A 103 5.16 23.91 44.32
CA CYS A 103 4.45 22.75 44.88
C CYS A 103 4.57 22.63 46.40
N PHE A 104 5.69 23.07 46.98
CA PHE A 104 5.92 23.13 48.43
C PHE A 104 5.47 24.45 49.07
N GLY A 105 4.81 25.33 48.32
CA GLY A 105 4.19 26.56 48.84
C GLY A 105 5.18 27.65 49.29
N ILE A 106 6.45 27.56 48.87
CA ILE A 106 7.51 28.51 49.23
C ILE A 106 7.42 29.79 48.38
N ILE A 107 6.84 29.70 47.18
CA ILE A 107 6.63 30.84 46.26
C ILE A 107 5.17 30.86 45.80
N GLN A 108 4.45 31.95 46.07
CA GLN A 108 3.10 32.19 45.54
C GLN A 108 3.18 32.96 44.22
N ILE A 109 2.71 32.36 43.13
CA ILE A 109 2.47 33.05 41.86
C ILE A 109 0.98 33.40 41.81
N SER A 110 0.65 34.69 41.71
CA SER A 110 -0.75 35.16 41.72
C SER A 110 -1.52 34.60 40.52
N LYS A 111 -2.58 33.82 40.78
CA LYS A 111 -3.56 33.41 39.78
C LYS A 111 -4.39 34.63 39.38
N GLN A 112 -4.23 35.11 38.15
CA GLN A 112 -5.24 35.93 37.50
C GLN A 112 -6.20 34.97 36.77
N GLU A 113 -7.44 34.93 37.24
CA GLU A 113 -8.54 34.19 36.66
C GLU A 113 -8.79 34.63 35.22
N PHE A 114 -8.97 33.67 34.30
CA PHE A 114 -9.72 33.92 33.08
C PHE A 114 -10.74 32.81 32.86
N GLN A 115 -12.01 33.19 33.07
CA GLN A 115 -13.21 32.47 32.68
C GLN A 115 -13.23 32.28 31.15
N HIS A 116 -13.56 31.08 30.67
CA HIS A 116 -13.98 30.87 29.29
C HIS A 116 -15.49 31.00 29.18
N SER A 117 -15.97 32.22 28.95
CA SER A 117 -17.25 32.51 28.31
C SER A 117 -17.03 32.75 26.82
N HIS A 118 -17.92 32.19 25.99
CA HIS A 118 -18.12 32.57 24.60
C HIS A 118 -18.03 34.09 24.38
N PHE A 119 -17.26 34.56 23.38
CA PHE A 119 -17.69 35.51 22.35
C PHE A 119 -16.57 35.81 21.32
N ALA A 120 -16.98 35.74 20.05
CA ALA A 120 -16.51 36.45 18.86
C ALA A 120 -15.07 37.01 18.81
N LEU A 121 -14.25 36.44 17.91
CA LEU A 121 -13.20 37.20 17.24
C LEU A 121 -13.73 37.74 15.91
N LYS A 122 -13.68 39.07 15.83
CA LYS A 122 -14.05 39.91 14.69
C LYS A 122 -13.17 39.61 13.49
N ALA A 123 -13.82 39.55 12.34
CA ALA A 123 -13.23 39.75 11.03
C ALA A 123 -12.87 41.23 10.81
N GLN A 124 -11.66 41.46 10.30
CA GLN A 124 -11.16 42.60 9.53
C GLN A 124 -9.71 42.20 9.23
N ASP A 125 -9.39 41.67 8.05
CA ASP A 125 -9.21 42.47 6.84
C ASP A 125 -9.89 41.91 5.57
N HIS A 126 -10.09 42.83 4.64
CA HIS A 126 -11.09 42.85 3.58
C HIS A 126 -10.94 41.80 2.47
N TYR A 127 -12.04 41.10 2.16
CA TYR A 127 -12.41 40.77 0.78
C TYR A 127 -13.95 40.74 0.66
N THR A 128 -14.51 41.62 -0.17
CA THR A 128 -15.96 41.73 -0.44
C THR A 128 -16.41 40.63 -1.41
N PRO A 129 -17.26 39.66 -1.00
CA PRO A 129 -17.84 38.68 -1.91
C PRO A 129 -19.01 39.32 -2.68
N SER A 130 -19.11 39.04 -3.99
CA SER A 130 -20.24 39.50 -4.80
C SER A 130 -21.56 38.92 -4.29
N THR A 131 -22.51 39.79 -3.99
CA THR A 131 -23.81 39.52 -3.36
C THR A 131 -24.85 38.85 -4.29
N ILE A 132 -24.51 37.79 -5.02
CA ILE A 132 -25.48 37.06 -5.89
C ILE A 132 -25.60 35.55 -5.57
N VAL A 133 -24.92 35.02 -4.53
CA VAL A 133 -24.98 33.57 -4.22
C VAL A 133 -25.50 33.24 -2.80
N HIS A 134 -25.91 34.24 -2.01
CA HIS A 134 -26.33 34.01 -0.61
C HIS A 134 -27.82 34.19 -0.28
N ASP A 135 -28.70 34.50 -1.24
CA ASP A 135 -30.14 34.66 -0.96
C ASP A 135 -31.01 33.41 -1.24
N SER A 136 -30.45 32.32 -1.76
CA SER A 136 -31.23 31.10 -2.08
C SER A 136 -31.32 30.07 -0.93
N LEU A 137 -30.69 30.33 0.22
CA LEU A 137 -30.55 29.34 1.32
C LEU A 137 -31.12 29.79 2.67
N ARG A 138 -31.88 30.89 2.73
CA ARG A 138 -32.60 31.32 3.93
C ARG A 138 -34.08 31.55 3.66
N LEU A 139 -34.82 30.46 3.40
CA LEU A 139 -36.24 30.31 3.80
C LEU A 139 -36.69 28.89 3.45
N GLY A 140 -36.64 28.02 4.45
CA GLY A 140 -37.13 26.64 4.35
C GLY A 140 -37.15 25.99 5.71
N LYS A 141 -38.11 26.36 6.56
CA LYS A 141 -38.50 25.56 7.73
C LYS A 141 -38.98 24.20 7.21
N PHE A 142 -38.08 23.21 7.13
CA PHE A 142 -38.43 21.80 6.97
C PHE A 142 -37.93 21.03 8.20
N TYR A 143 -38.70 21.08 9.29
CA TYR A 143 -38.80 19.90 10.14
C TYR A 143 -39.64 18.87 9.37
N LYS A 144 -38.99 18.05 8.55
CA LYS A 144 -39.61 16.88 7.92
C LYS A 144 -39.04 15.62 8.58
N LYS A 145 -39.95 14.91 9.24
CA LYS A 145 -39.89 13.49 9.65
C LYS A 145 -38.84 12.70 8.84
N PHE A 146 -37.92 12.01 9.52
CA PHE A 146 -36.97 11.05 8.94
C PHE A 146 -37.72 9.92 8.21
N GLY A 147 -38.14 10.16 6.98
CA GLY A 147 -38.36 9.12 5.99
C GLY A 147 -37.11 9.05 5.13
N ARG A 148 -36.53 7.85 4.95
CA ARG A 148 -35.51 7.61 3.92
C ARG A 148 -36.02 8.23 2.61
N SER A 149 -35.28 9.19 2.07
CA SER A 149 -35.37 9.56 0.66
C SER A 149 -35.15 8.27 -0.14
N VAL A 150 -36.20 7.74 -0.77
CA VAL A 150 -36.06 6.59 -1.68
C VAL A 150 -35.90 7.17 -3.07
N LEU A 151 -34.65 7.39 -3.48
CA LEU A 151 -34.37 7.80 -4.86
C LEU A 151 -35.04 6.79 -5.84
N PRO A 152 -35.66 7.26 -6.92
CA PRO A 152 -36.30 6.38 -7.90
C PRO A 152 -35.25 5.48 -8.58
N PRO A 153 -35.64 4.29 -9.07
CA PRO A 153 -34.76 3.48 -9.92
C PRO A 153 -34.44 4.24 -11.23
N PRO A 154 -33.32 3.90 -11.90
CA PRO A 154 -32.98 4.47 -13.21
C PRO A 154 -34.13 4.29 -14.21
N PRO A 155 -34.31 5.24 -15.16
CA PRO A 155 -35.27 5.06 -16.23
C PRO A 155 -34.85 3.88 -17.13
N GLN A 156 -35.81 3.32 -17.85
CA GLN A 156 -35.53 2.30 -18.86
C GLN A 156 -34.57 2.85 -19.92
N PRO A 157 -33.67 2.02 -20.47
CA PRO A 157 -32.70 2.48 -21.46
C PRO A 157 -33.41 2.89 -22.76
N ASP A 158 -32.88 3.91 -23.43
CA ASP A 158 -33.31 4.23 -24.79
C ASP A 158 -32.76 3.16 -25.76
N GLN A 159 -33.66 2.37 -26.32
CA GLN A 159 -33.32 1.26 -27.23
C GLN A 159 -32.62 1.73 -28.52
N SER A 160 -32.79 2.99 -28.92
CA SER A 160 -32.06 3.55 -30.06
C SER A 160 -30.58 3.76 -29.72
N GLU A 161 -30.25 4.19 -28.50
CA GLU A 161 -28.87 4.33 -28.02
C GLU A 161 -28.19 2.96 -27.86
N CYS A 162 -28.94 1.95 -27.38
CA CYS A 162 -28.41 0.60 -27.18
C CYS A 162 -27.89 -0.05 -28.47
N LYS A 163 -28.49 0.26 -29.63
CA LYS A 163 -28.12 -0.36 -30.92
C LYS A 163 -26.85 0.20 -31.55
N VAL A 164 -26.37 1.34 -31.08
CA VAL A 164 -25.25 2.08 -31.69
C VAL A 164 -23.90 1.76 -31.04
N VAL A 165 -23.90 1.21 -29.82
CA VAL A 165 -22.67 0.93 -29.07
C VAL A 165 -21.95 -0.31 -29.61
N LYS A 166 -20.75 -0.09 -30.17
CA LYS A 166 -19.85 -1.16 -30.61
C LYS A 166 -19.39 -2.00 -29.40
N ASP A 167 -19.20 -3.31 -29.60
CA ASP A 167 -18.82 -4.25 -28.54
C ASP A 167 -17.60 -3.78 -27.71
N ILE A 168 -16.54 -3.29 -28.37
CA ILE A 168 -15.32 -2.80 -27.70
C ILE A 168 -15.53 -1.58 -26.78
N ASN A 169 -16.65 -0.86 -26.93
CA ASN A 169 -17.00 0.33 -26.16
C ASN A 169 -18.00 0.04 -25.03
N LYS A 170 -18.45 -1.22 -24.88
CA LYS A 170 -19.42 -1.58 -23.85
C LYS A 170 -18.74 -1.62 -22.49
N PHE A 171 -19.29 -0.90 -21.51
CA PHE A 171 -18.88 -1.02 -20.11
C PHE A 171 -19.94 -1.82 -19.37
N ASP A 172 -19.50 -2.84 -18.66
CA ASP A 172 -20.35 -3.84 -18.03
C ASP A 172 -21.19 -3.25 -16.88
N CYS A 173 -22.52 -3.36 -17.00
CA CYS A 173 -23.51 -2.88 -16.03
C CYS A 173 -24.09 -4.01 -15.15
N TYR A 174 -23.70 -5.26 -15.41
CA TYR A 174 -24.14 -6.41 -14.63
C TYR A 174 -22.93 -7.31 -14.37
N PRO A 175 -22.03 -6.88 -13.46
CA PRO A 175 -20.77 -7.58 -13.21
C PRO A 175 -20.90 -8.88 -12.43
N GLU A 176 -22.00 -9.05 -11.70
CA GLU A 176 -22.27 -10.30 -11.00
C GLU A 176 -22.95 -11.35 -11.90
N ASP A 177 -22.96 -12.60 -11.46
CA ASP A 177 -23.50 -13.70 -12.27
C ASP A 177 -25.01 -13.61 -12.52
N GLY A 178 -25.45 -14.23 -13.61
CA GLY A 178 -26.87 -14.44 -13.91
C GLY A 178 -27.58 -13.22 -14.51
N ALA A 179 -26.86 -12.44 -15.33
CA ALA A 179 -27.42 -11.38 -16.15
C ALA A 179 -28.46 -11.92 -17.15
N THR A 180 -29.64 -11.30 -17.19
CA THR A 180 -30.66 -11.54 -18.23
C THR A 180 -31.10 -10.22 -18.83
N GLU A 181 -31.76 -10.25 -19.99
CA GLU A 181 -32.29 -9.04 -20.62
C GLU A 181 -33.24 -8.28 -19.69
N GLU A 182 -34.13 -8.98 -18.99
CA GLU A 182 -35.08 -8.38 -18.05
C GLU A 182 -34.37 -7.72 -16.87
N LYS A 183 -33.40 -8.42 -16.26
CA LYS A 183 -32.63 -7.87 -15.13
C LYS A 183 -31.76 -6.68 -15.55
N CYS A 184 -31.21 -6.73 -16.77
CA CYS A 184 -30.41 -5.65 -17.34
C CYS A 184 -31.26 -4.38 -17.57
N ASN A 185 -32.41 -4.54 -18.24
CA ASN A 185 -33.35 -3.46 -18.50
C ASN A 185 -33.91 -2.89 -17.18
N ALA A 186 -34.13 -3.73 -16.16
CA ALA A 186 -34.55 -3.27 -14.82
C ALA A 186 -33.52 -2.36 -14.13
N ARG A 187 -32.24 -2.41 -14.51
CA ARG A 187 -31.18 -1.48 -14.05
C ARG A 187 -31.11 -0.19 -14.85
N GLY A 188 -31.91 -0.05 -15.91
CA GLY A 188 -31.77 1.04 -16.87
C GLY A 188 -30.60 0.85 -17.83
N CYS A 189 -30.13 -0.39 -18.01
CA CYS A 189 -28.98 -0.72 -18.84
C CYS A 189 -29.37 -1.42 -20.14
N CYS A 190 -28.52 -1.32 -21.15
CA CYS A 190 -28.76 -1.88 -22.48
C CYS A 190 -28.38 -3.35 -22.55
N TRP A 191 -29.26 -4.17 -23.14
CA TRP A 191 -28.96 -5.55 -23.47
C TRP A 191 -28.70 -5.72 -24.98
N SER A 192 -27.57 -6.34 -25.33
CA SER A 192 -27.30 -6.72 -26.73
C SER A 192 -26.33 -7.89 -26.80
N THR A 193 -26.75 -8.96 -27.49
CA THR A 193 -25.91 -10.13 -27.75
C THR A 193 -24.87 -9.82 -28.83
N THR A 194 -23.66 -10.35 -28.66
CA THR A 194 -22.57 -10.09 -29.60
C THR A 194 -22.68 -10.92 -30.86
N LYS A 195 -22.43 -10.31 -32.02
CA LYS A 195 -22.48 -10.97 -33.35
C LYS A 195 -21.21 -11.77 -33.68
N SER A 196 -20.51 -12.31 -32.69
CA SER A 196 -19.22 -12.99 -32.94
C SER A 196 -19.45 -14.34 -33.62
N LYS A 197 -19.10 -14.42 -34.91
CA LYS A 197 -19.13 -15.64 -35.74
C LYS A 197 -18.16 -16.76 -35.27
N ARG A 198 -17.39 -16.56 -34.18
CA ARG A 198 -16.39 -17.54 -33.69
C ARG A 198 -16.92 -18.56 -32.69
N PHE A 199 -18.17 -18.44 -32.22
CA PHE A 199 -18.72 -19.33 -31.18
C PHE A 199 -19.90 -20.18 -31.70
N HIS A 200 -19.76 -20.78 -32.88
CA HIS A 200 -20.83 -21.57 -33.52
C HIS A 200 -20.97 -23.03 -33.02
N ASN A 201 -20.23 -23.48 -32.00
CA ASN A 201 -20.41 -24.82 -31.45
C ASN A 201 -21.16 -24.82 -30.12
N TYR A 202 -22.42 -25.24 -30.23
CA TYR A 202 -23.43 -25.44 -29.19
C TYR A 202 -23.04 -26.56 -28.21
N LYS A 203 -23.00 -26.25 -26.90
CA LYS A 203 -23.78 -26.96 -25.85
C LYS A 203 -23.52 -26.51 -24.41
N ASN A 204 -22.47 -25.75 -24.11
CA ASN A 204 -22.23 -25.18 -22.77
C ASN A 204 -21.76 -23.73 -22.92
N MET A 205 -22.69 -22.77 -22.81
CA MET A 205 -22.41 -21.36 -23.06
C MET A 205 -22.13 -20.64 -21.73
N SER A 206 -20.89 -20.67 -21.25
CA SER A 206 -20.38 -19.58 -20.41
C SER A 206 -20.02 -18.43 -21.35
N VAL A 207 -20.66 -17.28 -21.17
CA VAL A 207 -20.20 -16.02 -21.79
C VAL A 207 -18.73 -15.85 -21.38
N PRO A 208 -17.80 -15.46 -22.28
CA PRO A 208 -16.47 -15.06 -21.82
C PRO A 208 -16.68 -13.98 -20.75
N LEU A 209 -16.23 -14.22 -19.52
CA LEU A 209 -16.53 -13.42 -18.32
C LEU A 209 -16.46 -11.90 -18.55
N ASN A 210 -15.66 -11.48 -19.53
CA ASN A 210 -15.21 -10.11 -19.62
C ASN A 210 -15.84 -9.30 -20.76
N MET A 211 -16.70 -9.85 -21.63
CA MET A 211 -17.41 -9.03 -22.65
C MET A 211 -18.91 -8.90 -22.33
N PRO A 212 -19.40 -7.68 -22.00
CA PRO A 212 -20.75 -7.54 -21.46
C PRO A 212 -21.86 -7.57 -22.51
N TYR A 213 -22.86 -8.42 -22.26
CA TYR A 213 -24.16 -8.33 -22.95
C TYR A 213 -25.04 -7.25 -22.33
N CYS A 214 -24.92 -7.02 -21.02
CA CYS A 214 -25.56 -5.92 -20.29
C CYS A 214 -24.56 -4.77 -20.06
N PHE A 215 -24.82 -3.60 -20.63
CA PHE A 215 -23.87 -2.48 -20.60
C PHE A 215 -24.54 -1.13 -20.34
N TYR A 216 -23.77 -0.18 -19.83
CA TYR A 216 -24.25 1.18 -19.57
C TYR A 216 -24.58 1.92 -20.89
N PRO A 217 -25.77 2.52 -21.04
CA PRO A 217 -26.06 3.44 -22.14
C PRO A 217 -25.30 4.77 -21.99
N SER A 218 -25.14 5.50 -23.10
CA SER A 218 -24.49 6.82 -23.13
C SER A 218 -25.19 7.88 -22.25
N ASN A 219 -26.49 7.71 -22.00
CA ASN A 219 -27.30 8.60 -21.18
C ASN A 219 -27.58 8.08 -19.76
N PHE A 220 -26.87 7.02 -19.32
CA PHE A 220 -27.13 6.41 -18.01
C PHE A 220 -27.08 7.46 -16.87
N PRO A 221 -28.07 7.48 -15.96
CA PRO A 221 -28.09 8.46 -14.88
C PRO A 221 -27.01 8.16 -13.84
N THR A 222 -25.95 8.95 -13.85
CA THR A 222 -24.92 8.95 -12.82
C THR A 222 -25.05 10.17 -11.90
N TYR A 223 -24.03 10.44 -11.10
CA TYR A 223 -23.91 11.66 -10.31
C TYR A 223 -23.93 12.92 -11.21
N LYS A 224 -24.16 14.09 -10.63
CA LYS A 224 -24.11 15.41 -11.28
C LYS A 224 -23.35 16.38 -10.39
N TYR A 225 -22.56 17.28 -10.96
CA TYR A 225 -21.92 18.36 -10.20
C TYR A 225 -22.99 19.29 -9.61
N VAL A 226 -22.85 19.61 -8.33
CA VAL A 226 -23.75 20.52 -7.60
C VAL A 226 -23.08 21.85 -7.35
N ASN A 227 -21.84 21.80 -6.85
CA ASN A 227 -21.00 22.96 -6.64
C ASN A 227 -19.53 22.56 -6.77
N ALA A 228 -18.71 23.54 -7.14
CA ALA A 228 -17.27 23.46 -7.12
C ALA A 228 -16.74 24.73 -6.43
N SER A 229 -15.72 24.57 -5.62
CA SER A 229 -15.07 25.66 -4.90
C SER A 229 -13.55 25.51 -5.03
N GLU A 230 -12.89 26.61 -5.31
CA GLU A 230 -11.44 26.69 -5.27
C GLU A 230 -10.96 26.81 -3.82
N THR A 231 -9.80 26.22 -3.57
CA THR A 231 -9.11 26.21 -2.28
C THR A 231 -7.63 26.48 -2.53
N ALA A 232 -6.87 26.75 -1.47
CA ALA A 232 -5.44 26.99 -1.58
C ALA A 232 -4.67 25.81 -2.21
N PHE A 233 -5.16 24.56 -2.05
CA PHE A 233 -4.51 23.34 -2.55
C PHE A 233 -5.07 22.81 -3.87
N GLY A 234 -6.17 23.37 -4.38
CA GLY A 234 -6.88 22.87 -5.57
C GLY A 234 -8.39 23.05 -5.44
N LEU A 235 -9.17 21.99 -5.69
CA LEU A 235 -10.63 22.06 -5.78
C LEU A 235 -11.34 21.17 -4.77
N VAL A 236 -12.50 21.62 -4.30
CA VAL A 236 -13.50 20.80 -3.61
C VAL A 236 -14.81 20.87 -4.37
N ILE A 237 -15.29 19.71 -4.80
CA ILE A 237 -16.44 19.55 -5.69
C ILE A 237 -17.44 18.61 -5.03
N PHE A 238 -18.72 18.96 -4.98
CA PHE A 238 -19.76 18.01 -4.57
C PHE A 238 -20.55 17.52 -5.76
N LEU A 239 -20.83 16.22 -5.74
CA LEU A 239 -21.66 15.56 -6.72
C LEU A 239 -22.89 14.97 -6.04
N LYS A 240 -24.02 14.99 -6.72
CA LYS A 240 -25.28 14.41 -6.24
C LYS A 240 -25.93 13.58 -7.32
N ARG A 241 -26.48 12.45 -6.92
CA ARG A 241 -27.27 11.59 -7.82
C ARG A 241 -28.77 11.78 -7.60
N ASN A 242 -29.55 11.51 -8.64
CA ASN A 242 -31.01 11.65 -8.63
C ASN A 242 -31.77 10.32 -8.71
N TYR A 243 -31.06 9.21 -8.97
CA TYR A 243 -31.60 7.87 -9.12
C TYR A 243 -30.77 6.92 -8.29
N ARG A 244 -31.35 5.88 -7.68
CA ARG A 244 -30.62 4.84 -6.94
C ARG A 244 -29.92 3.86 -7.88
N THR A 245 -28.88 3.16 -7.41
CA THR A 245 -28.30 2.00 -8.09
C THR A 245 -29.05 0.73 -7.66
N PRO A 246 -28.78 -0.42 -8.32
CA PRO A 246 -29.16 -1.73 -7.78
C PRO A 246 -28.43 -2.12 -6.48
N TYR A 247 -27.39 -1.39 -6.08
CA TYR A 247 -26.57 -1.74 -4.93
C TYR A 247 -27.10 -1.10 -3.62
N PRO A 248 -27.05 -1.83 -2.49
CA PRO A 248 -27.56 -1.32 -1.23
C PRO A 248 -26.69 -0.19 -0.68
N ASN A 249 -27.31 0.72 0.11
CA ASN A 249 -26.63 1.80 0.83
C ASN A 249 -25.74 2.69 -0.06
N ASP A 250 -26.21 3.01 -1.26
CA ASP A 250 -25.47 3.90 -2.16
C ASP A 250 -25.50 5.37 -1.72
N ALA A 251 -24.36 6.04 -1.82
CA ALA A 251 -24.21 7.41 -1.37
C ALA A 251 -25.02 8.37 -2.25
N GLU A 252 -25.90 9.18 -1.66
CA GLU A 252 -26.65 10.16 -2.46
C GLU A 252 -25.77 11.36 -2.88
N THR A 253 -24.78 11.69 -2.06
CA THR A 253 -23.87 12.82 -2.25
C THR A 253 -22.43 12.34 -2.11
N LEU A 254 -21.56 12.85 -2.97
CA LEU A 254 -20.12 12.61 -2.93
C LEU A 254 -19.38 13.94 -2.81
N LYS A 255 -18.21 13.88 -2.18
CA LYS A 255 -17.23 14.95 -2.15
C LYS A 255 -15.99 14.51 -2.91
N MET A 256 -15.67 15.20 -3.98
CA MET A 256 -14.42 15.06 -4.71
C MET A 256 -13.46 16.18 -4.29
N THR A 257 -12.26 15.80 -3.88
CA THR A 257 -11.18 16.72 -3.52
C THR A 257 -10.06 16.52 -4.53
N VAL A 258 -9.66 17.60 -5.21
CA VAL A 258 -8.57 17.61 -6.19
C VAL A 258 -7.44 18.43 -5.59
N LYS A 259 -6.27 17.83 -5.41
CA LYS A 259 -5.09 18.53 -4.90
C LYS A 259 -3.98 18.53 -5.94
N TYR A 260 -3.43 19.71 -6.18
CA TYR A 260 -2.30 19.92 -7.07
C TYR A 260 -1.00 19.80 -6.27
N GLU A 261 -0.58 18.56 -5.98
CA GLU A 261 0.45 18.30 -4.97
C GLU A 261 1.84 18.78 -5.39
N THR A 262 2.23 18.47 -6.62
CA THR A 262 3.49 18.89 -7.23
C THR A 262 3.30 19.13 -8.72
N GLN A 263 4.31 19.67 -9.39
CA GLN A 263 4.40 19.77 -10.86
C GLN A 263 3.99 18.47 -11.58
N ASP A 264 4.34 17.30 -11.05
CA ASP A 264 4.18 15.99 -11.72
C ASP A 264 3.28 15.00 -10.95
N ARG A 265 2.65 15.42 -9.84
CA ARG A 265 1.74 14.59 -9.05
C ARG A 265 0.42 15.28 -8.77
N LEU A 266 -0.66 14.67 -9.26
CA LEU A 266 -2.05 15.07 -9.03
C LEU A 266 -2.72 14.07 -8.10
N HIS A 267 -3.48 14.56 -7.12
CA HIS A 267 -4.26 13.73 -6.18
C HIS A 267 -5.75 14.01 -6.32
N ILE A 268 -6.57 12.98 -6.58
CA ILE A 268 -8.03 13.09 -6.68
C ILE A 268 -8.66 12.06 -5.74
N LYS A 269 -9.42 12.55 -4.75
CA LYS A 269 -10.11 11.71 -3.77
C LYS A 269 -11.61 11.92 -3.78
N ILE A 270 -12.39 10.85 -3.89
CA ILE A 270 -13.84 10.86 -3.84
C ILE A 270 -14.30 10.12 -2.58
N THR A 271 -15.03 10.80 -1.71
CA THR A 271 -15.55 10.27 -0.44
C THR A 271 -17.05 10.50 -0.31
N ASN A 272 -17.67 9.78 0.64
CA ASN A 272 -18.99 10.11 1.13
C ASN A 272 -18.85 11.19 2.24
N PRO A 273 -19.38 12.42 2.08
CA PRO A 273 -19.23 13.47 3.07
C PRO A 273 -20.11 13.28 4.32
N THR A 274 -21.09 12.37 4.31
CA THR A 274 -22.01 12.14 5.43
C THR A 274 -21.63 10.92 6.27
N GLN A 275 -20.71 10.09 5.79
CA GLN A 275 -20.28 8.87 6.46
C GLN A 275 -18.78 8.69 6.31
N ASN A 276 -18.09 8.53 7.44
CA ASN A 276 -16.69 8.12 7.45
C ASN A 276 -16.59 6.69 6.92
N ARG A 277 -15.68 6.47 5.97
CA ARG A 277 -15.39 5.16 5.39
C ARG A 277 -13.96 4.77 5.73
N PHE A 278 -13.66 3.49 5.59
CA PHE A 278 -12.28 3.01 5.69
C PHE A 278 -11.41 3.72 4.64
N GLU A 279 -10.24 4.17 5.06
CA GLU A 279 -9.21 4.73 4.19
C GLU A 279 -7.90 4.02 4.55
N SER A 280 -7.10 3.66 3.55
CA SER A 280 -5.81 3.01 3.81
C SER A 280 -4.91 3.94 4.64
N PRO A 281 -4.37 3.49 5.78
CA PRO A 281 -3.50 4.32 6.61
C PRO A 281 -2.10 4.50 6.00
N TYR A 282 -1.73 3.66 5.01
CA TYR A 282 -0.43 3.69 4.33
C TYR A 282 -0.59 3.71 2.80
N PRO A 283 0.31 4.41 2.06
CA PRO A 283 1.39 5.23 2.60
C PRO A 283 0.85 6.48 3.32
N GLU A 284 1.69 7.11 4.14
CA GLU A 284 1.33 8.39 4.74
C GLU A 284 1.09 9.42 3.63
N VAL A 285 -0.14 9.92 3.54
CA VAL A 285 -0.53 10.89 2.50
C VAL A 285 0.13 12.25 2.80
N PRO A 286 0.83 12.87 1.82
CA PRO A 286 1.39 14.20 1.99
C PRO A 286 0.33 15.25 2.38
N ILE A 287 0.69 16.12 3.33
CA ILE A 287 -0.14 17.28 3.68
C ILE A 287 0.16 18.38 2.67
N VAL A 288 -0.82 18.67 1.82
CA VAL A 288 -0.75 19.72 0.79
C VAL A 288 -1.67 20.87 1.20
N ASP A 289 -1.07 21.95 1.70
CA ASP A 289 -1.79 23.17 2.12
C ASP A 289 -1.89 24.21 0.98
N LYS A 290 -1.01 24.12 -0.02
CA LYS A 290 -0.93 25.03 -1.17
C LYS A 290 -0.67 24.24 -2.45
N ALA A 291 -1.34 24.61 -3.53
CA ALA A 291 -1.15 24.07 -4.86
C ALA A 291 0.22 24.45 -5.43
N ASP A 292 0.82 23.55 -6.20
CA ASP A 292 1.96 23.87 -7.05
C ASP A 292 1.52 24.79 -8.21
N GLU A 293 2.39 25.73 -8.59
CA GLU A 293 2.11 26.75 -9.61
C GLU A 293 2.50 26.27 -11.02
N ASN A 294 3.42 25.31 -11.14
CA ASN A 294 4.03 24.87 -12.40
C ASN A 294 3.58 23.47 -12.80
N LEU A 295 2.27 23.28 -12.97
CA LEU A 295 1.70 21.96 -13.27
C LEU A 295 2.00 21.50 -14.70
N ASN A 296 2.42 20.23 -14.85
CA ASN A 296 2.58 19.54 -16.14
C ASN A 296 1.29 18.84 -16.61
N TYR A 297 0.20 19.04 -15.89
CA TYR A 297 -1.09 18.43 -16.13
C TYR A 297 -2.25 19.43 -16.03
N ILE A 298 -3.40 19.05 -16.57
CA ILE A 298 -4.64 19.82 -16.53
C ILE A 298 -5.76 18.89 -16.06
N PHE A 299 -6.47 19.31 -15.01
CA PHE A 299 -7.71 18.67 -14.58
C PHE A 299 -8.90 19.38 -15.22
N VAL A 300 -9.79 18.62 -15.87
CA VAL A 300 -10.96 19.17 -16.57
C VAL A 300 -12.23 18.48 -16.07
N MET A 301 -13.20 19.27 -15.62
CA MET A 301 -14.56 18.80 -15.34
C MET A 301 -15.44 18.91 -16.60
N ASP A 302 -16.26 17.90 -16.87
CA ASP A 302 -17.27 17.93 -17.92
C ASP A 302 -18.68 18.00 -17.31
N GLU A 303 -19.25 19.21 -17.25
CA GLU A 303 -20.58 19.43 -16.69
C GLU A 303 -21.68 18.69 -17.47
N ARG A 304 -21.52 18.53 -18.78
CA ARG A 304 -22.54 17.92 -19.66
C ARG A 304 -22.56 16.41 -19.52
N ASN A 305 -21.38 15.79 -19.54
CA ASN A 305 -21.25 14.33 -19.51
C ASN A 305 -21.12 13.76 -18.10
N THR A 306 -20.92 14.64 -17.11
CA THR A 306 -20.58 14.30 -15.73
C THR A 306 -19.44 13.29 -15.63
N GLY A 307 -18.25 13.83 -15.38
CA GLY A 307 -17.01 13.11 -15.25
C GLY A 307 -15.86 14.11 -15.38
N PHE A 308 -14.65 13.63 -15.17
CA PHE A 308 -13.44 14.42 -15.31
C PHE A 308 -12.43 13.78 -16.26
N LYS A 309 -11.51 14.61 -16.73
CA LYS A 309 -10.33 14.24 -17.49
C LYS A 309 -9.07 14.74 -16.80
N VAL A 310 -7.99 14.00 -16.95
CA VAL A 310 -6.62 14.44 -16.67
C VAL A 310 -5.86 14.46 -17.98
N LEU A 311 -5.31 15.61 -18.33
CA LEU A 311 -4.55 15.80 -19.56
C LEU A 311 -3.10 16.15 -19.24
N ARG A 312 -2.20 15.70 -20.10
CA ARG A 312 -0.83 16.20 -20.15
C ARG A 312 -0.83 17.60 -20.78
N LYS A 313 -0.20 18.57 -20.11
CA LYS A 313 -0.23 19.98 -20.53
C LYS A 313 0.57 20.24 -21.81
N SER A 314 1.65 19.49 -22.04
CA SER A 314 2.59 19.73 -23.15
C SER A 314 2.01 19.41 -24.52
N ASP A 315 1.16 18.40 -24.63
CA ASP A 315 0.66 17.86 -25.90
C ASP A 315 -0.86 17.61 -25.92
N ASN A 316 -1.56 17.89 -24.82
CA ASN A 316 -2.99 17.63 -24.60
C ASN A 316 -3.38 16.13 -24.67
N THR A 317 -2.43 15.20 -24.50
CA THR A 317 -2.74 13.77 -24.40
C THR A 317 -3.65 13.54 -23.19
N VAL A 318 -4.77 12.84 -23.40
CA VAL A 318 -5.74 12.53 -22.34
C VAL A 318 -5.29 11.25 -21.63
N LEU A 319 -4.86 11.39 -20.38
CA LEU A 319 -4.25 10.32 -19.58
C LEU A 319 -5.31 9.48 -18.87
N PHE A 320 -6.37 10.15 -18.41
CA PHE A 320 -7.49 9.54 -17.72
C PHE A 320 -8.78 10.25 -18.13
N ASP A 321 -9.78 9.52 -18.63
CA ASP A 321 -11.04 10.03 -19.14
C ASP A 321 -12.23 9.20 -18.66
N THR A 322 -12.92 9.74 -17.66
CA THR A 322 -14.17 9.16 -17.12
C THR A 322 -15.42 9.62 -17.88
N THR A 323 -15.29 10.57 -18.80
CA THR A 323 -16.43 11.27 -19.41
C THR A 323 -17.19 10.38 -20.40
N GLY A 324 -18.51 10.47 -20.37
CA GLY A 324 -19.38 9.72 -21.28
C GLY A 324 -19.42 8.21 -21.04
N ILE A 325 -18.72 7.68 -20.03
CA ILE A 325 -18.88 6.29 -19.56
C ILE A 325 -20.04 6.20 -18.56
N ARG A 326 -20.21 7.24 -17.72
CA ARG A 326 -21.33 7.43 -16.78
C ARG A 326 -21.58 6.25 -15.82
N ASN A 327 -20.52 5.55 -15.41
CA ASN A 327 -20.62 4.35 -14.56
C ASN A 327 -20.03 4.53 -13.16
N LEU A 328 -19.95 5.77 -12.66
CA LEU A 328 -19.54 6.03 -11.28
C LEU A 328 -20.58 5.46 -10.31
N ILE A 329 -20.17 4.44 -9.55
CA ILE A 329 -20.95 3.81 -8.47
C ILE A 329 -20.20 4.04 -7.17
N PHE A 330 -20.93 4.38 -6.10
CA PHE A 330 -20.36 4.60 -4.78
C PHE A 330 -21.29 4.04 -3.70
N ALA A 331 -21.41 2.71 -3.69
CA ALA A 331 -22.17 1.96 -2.70
C ALA A 331 -21.30 1.47 -1.56
N ASP A 332 -21.94 1.04 -0.47
CA ASP A 332 -21.23 0.67 0.75
C ASP A 332 -20.25 -0.49 0.55
N GLN A 333 -20.57 -1.44 -0.33
CA GLN A 333 -19.71 -2.58 -0.67
C GLN A 333 -19.45 -2.73 -2.17
N LEU A 334 -19.59 -1.63 -2.93
CA LEU A 334 -19.15 -1.56 -4.33
C LEU A 334 -18.88 -0.12 -4.71
N LEU A 335 -17.63 0.20 -4.99
CA LEU A 335 -17.27 1.41 -5.72
C LEU A 335 -16.96 1.01 -7.15
N GLN A 336 -17.24 1.88 -8.11
CA GLN A 336 -16.86 1.66 -9.50
C GLN A 336 -16.50 2.97 -10.17
N ILE A 337 -15.41 2.97 -10.92
CA ILE A 337 -15.07 4.06 -11.83
C ILE A 337 -14.26 3.49 -13.00
N SER A 338 -14.51 4.02 -14.20
CA SER A 338 -13.77 3.63 -15.39
C SER A 338 -13.10 4.82 -16.06
N SER A 339 -12.04 4.54 -16.79
CA SER A 339 -11.33 5.50 -17.62
C SER A 339 -10.95 4.91 -18.95
N ARG A 340 -11.03 5.70 -20.02
CA ARG A 340 -10.29 5.39 -21.26
C ARG A 340 -8.80 5.63 -21.05
N LEU A 341 -7.97 4.87 -21.76
CA LEU A 341 -6.52 4.95 -21.73
C LEU A 341 -6.01 5.52 -23.08
N PRO A 342 -4.89 6.26 -23.09
CA PRO A 342 -4.34 6.85 -24.30
C PRO A 342 -3.71 5.83 -25.25
N SER A 343 -3.32 4.66 -24.74
CA SER A 343 -2.73 3.57 -25.53
C SER A 343 -3.08 2.21 -24.91
N LYS A 344 -2.66 1.13 -25.58
CA LYS A 344 -2.76 -0.26 -25.08
C LYS A 344 -1.53 -0.73 -24.28
N TYR A 345 -0.48 0.10 -24.18
CA TYR A 345 0.80 -0.29 -23.60
C TYR A 345 0.78 -0.06 -22.08
N ILE A 346 0.15 -0.98 -21.36
CA ILE A 346 -0.07 -0.90 -19.90
C ILE A 346 0.73 -1.99 -19.15
N TYR A 347 1.25 -1.61 -17.99
CA TYR A 347 2.14 -2.39 -17.13
C TYR A 347 1.73 -2.23 -15.66
N GLY A 348 1.97 -3.23 -14.81
CA GLY A 348 1.71 -3.16 -13.37
C GLY A 348 0.57 -4.08 -12.92
N LEU A 349 -0.31 -3.59 -12.04
CA LEU A 349 -1.47 -4.29 -11.48
C LEU A 349 -1.15 -5.63 -10.79
N GLY A 350 0.02 -5.77 -10.15
CA GLY A 350 0.42 -7.02 -9.50
C GLY A 350 -0.38 -7.35 -8.22
N GLU A 351 -0.30 -8.57 -7.69
CA GLU A 351 0.53 -9.68 -8.16
C GLU A 351 -0.26 -10.74 -8.93
N HIS A 352 0.15 -10.98 -10.17
CA HIS A 352 -0.43 -12.00 -11.05
C HIS A 352 0.66 -12.62 -11.90
N ARG A 353 0.46 -13.90 -12.27
CA ARG A 353 1.23 -14.53 -13.32
C ARG A 353 0.74 -14.02 -14.68
N ALA A 354 1.39 -12.98 -15.20
CA ALA A 354 1.06 -12.36 -16.48
C ALA A 354 2.32 -11.90 -17.22
N ASN A 355 2.17 -11.54 -18.50
CA ASN A 355 3.21 -10.83 -19.24
C ASN A 355 3.43 -9.44 -18.62
N LEU A 356 4.66 -8.91 -18.71
CA LEU A 356 4.97 -7.57 -18.19
C LEU A 356 4.07 -6.49 -18.80
N MET A 357 3.89 -6.51 -20.13
CA MET A 357 2.85 -5.74 -20.81
C MET A 357 1.53 -6.52 -20.75
N LEU A 358 0.52 -5.95 -20.11
CA LEU A 358 -0.75 -6.63 -19.89
C LEU A 358 -1.60 -6.65 -21.17
N ASP A 359 -2.36 -7.73 -21.36
CA ASP A 359 -3.35 -7.78 -22.43
C ASP A 359 -4.57 -6.91 -22.05
N THR A 360 -4.98 -6.03 -22.96
CA THR A 360 -6.19 -5.21 -22.78
C THR A 360 -7.45 -5.89 -23.30
N ASN A 361 -7.36 -7.08 -23.90
CA ASN A 361 -8.51 -7.76 -24.48
C ASN A 361 -9.38 -8.43 -23.40
N TRP A 362 -10.20 -7.61 -22.73
CA TRP A 362 -11.17 -8.06 -21.74
C TRP A 362 -10.51 -8.95 -20.69
N GLN A 363 -9.56 -8.39 -19.94
CA GLN A 363 -8.82 -9.08 -18.89
C GLN A 363 -9.26 -8.57 -17.51
N GLN A 364 -9.34 -9.46 -16.53
CA GLN A 364 -9.67 -9.12 -15.15
C GLN A 364 -8.50 -9.48 -14.24
N PHE A 365 -8.06 -8.50 -13.46
CA PHE A 365 -7.01 -8.64 -12.45
C PHE A 365 -7.65 -8.48 -11.08
N THR A 366 -7.86 -9.60 -10.39
CA THR A 366 -8.41 -9.61 -9.02
C THR A 366 -7.28 -9.36 -8.03
N MET A 367 -7.45 -8.36 -7.18
CA MET A 367 -6.49 -7.96 -6.14
C MET A 367 -7.08 -8.28 -4.78
N PHE A 368 -6.59 -9.36 -4.19
CA PHE A 368 -6.83 -9.75 -2.81
C PHE A 368 -5.75 -10.77 -2.44
N ASN A 369 -4.93 -10.46 -1.45
CA ASN A 369 -3.78 -11.30 -1.12
C ASN A 369 -4.22 -12.73 -0.80
N ARG A 370 -3.59 -13.72 -1.43
CA ARG A 370 -3.97 -15.12 -1.33
C ARG A 370 -2.78 -16.05 -1.53
N ASP A 371 -2.61 -16.94 -0.55
CA ASP A 371 -1.73 -18.10 -0.66
C ASP A 371 -2.25 -19.06 -1.74
N GLY A 372 -1.35 -19.39 -2.66
CA GLY A 372 -1.56 -20.33 -3.73
C GLY A 372 -0.34 -20.39 -4.66
N ALA A 373 -0.13 -21.53 -5.31
CA ALA A 373 0.93 -21.63 -6.32
C ALA A 373 0.65 -20.65 -7.50
N PRO A 374 1.67 -19.99 -8.07
CA PRO A 374 1.45 -18.98 -9.12
C PRO A 374 0.77 -19.57 -10.36
N ALA A 375 -0.48 -19.14 -10.58
CA ALA A 375 -1.32 -19.57 -11.69
C ALA A 375 -1.86 -18.36 -12.47
N GLU A 376 -2.13 -18.56 -13.75
CA GLU A 376 -2.83 -17.55 -14.56
C GLU A 376 -4.27 -17.37 -14.05
N ASN A 377 -4.82 -16.15 -14.18
CA ASN A 377 -6.18 -15.80 -13.77
C ASN A 377 -6.46 -16.05 -12.27
N ALA A 378 -5.43 -15.97 -11.41
CA ALA A 378 -5.55 -16.07 -9.97
C ALA A 378 -4.96 -14.82 -9.31
N ASN A 379 -5.60 -14.34 -8.25
CA ASN A 379 -4.99 -13.44 -7.28
C ASN A 379 -3.93 -14.20 -6.46
N LEU A 380 -2.77 -13.57 -6.26
CA LEU A 380 -1.61 -14.15 -5.57
C LEU A 380 -1.28 -13.37 -4.28
N TYR A 381 -0.02 -13.38 -3.85
CA TYR A 381 0.42 -12.96 -2.52
C TYR A 381 0.29 -11.45 -2.30
N GLY A 382 0.59 -10.63 -3.31
CA GLY A 382 0.54 -9.17 -3.25
C GLY A 382 -0.63 -8.51 -4.00
N SER A 383 -0.96 -7.28 -3.58
CA SER A 383 -1.94 -6.41 -4.26
C SER A 383 -1.37 -5.00 -4.44
N HIS A 384 -1.14 -4.61 -5.69
CA HIS A 384 -0.53 -3.36 -6.11
C HIS A 384 -1.43 -2.67 -7.15
N PRO A 385 -2.43 -1.87 -6.71
CA PRO A 385 -3.36 -1.14 -7.57
C PRO A 385 -2.70 0.10 -8.24
N PHE A 386 -1.52 -0.11 -8.82
CA PHE A 386 -0.75 0.85 -9.60
C PHE A 386 -0.57 0.33 -11.01
N TYR A 387 -0.73 1.20 -12.01
CA TYR A 387 -0.37 0.90 -13.38
C TYR A 387 0.45 2.04 -13.99
N LEU A 388 1.26 1.68 -14.99
CA LEU A 388 1.99 2.59 -15.86
C LEU A 388 1.50 2.40 -17.29
N VAL A 389 1.27 3.49 -18.01
CA VAL A 389 0.94 3.48 -19.44
C VAL A 389 2.03 4.23 -20.20
N MET A 390 2.54 3.58 -21.24
CA MET A 390 3.36 4.23 -22.27
C MET A 390 2.44 4.78 -23.36
N GLU A 391 2.39 6.09 -23.52
CA GLU A 391 1.58 6.78 -24.52
C GLU A 391 2.13 6.52 -25.94
N GLU A 392 1.31 6.77 -26.97
CA GLU A 392 1.71 6.58 -28.37
C GLU A 392 2.93 7.44 -28.76
N SER A 393 3.19 8.53 -28.03
CA SER A 393 4.37 9.39 -28.18
C SER A 393 5.65 8.81 -27.59
N GLY A 394 5.56 7.74 -26.79
CA GLY A 394 6.66 7.20 -25.98
C GLY A 394 6.81 7.84 -24.60
N ILE A 395 6.11 8.95 -24.32
CA ILE A 395 5.98 9.53 -22.97
C ILE A 395 5.13 8.58 -22.11
N SER A 396 5.32 8.59 -20.80
CA SER A 396 4.58 7.70 -19.89
C SER A 396 3.93 8.47 -18.74
N HIS A 397 2.87 7.89 -18.20
CA HIS A 397 2.28 8.30 -16.92
C HIS A 397 1.94 7.06 -16.09
N GLY A 398 1.73 7.26 -14.79
CA GLY A 398 1.26 6.23 -13.87
C GLY A 398 0.02 6.67 -13.11
N VAL A 399 -0.78 5.70 -12.67
CA VAL A 399 -1.93 5.94 -11.81
C VAL A 399 -1.94 4.91 -10.69
N PHE A 400 -2.13 5.39 -9.47
CA PHE A 400 -2.25 4.57 -8.26
C PHE A 400 -3.61 4.81 -7.61
N LEU A 401 -4.37 3.74 -7.35
CA LEU A 401 -5.56 3.78 -6.51
C LEU A 401 -5.19 3.34 -5.10
N LEU A 402 -5.19 4.26 -4.15
CA LEU A 402 -4.96 3.99 -2.74
C LEU A 402 -6.22 3.37 -2.09
N ASN A 403 -6.40 2.07 -2.28
CA ASN A 403 -7.48 1.28 -1.71
C ASN A 403 -6.97 -0.16 -1.47
N SER A 404 -7.24 -0.72 -0.28
CA SER A 404 -6.76 -2.07 0.10
C SER A 404 -7.89 -3.08 0.26
N ASN A 405 -9.14 -2.71 -0.08
CA ASN A 405 -10.23 -3.66 -0.13
C ASN A 405 -10.03 -4.59 -1.33
N ALA A 406 -10.60 -5.80 -1.27
CA ALA A 406 -10.63 -6.68 -2.43
C ALA A 406 -11.22 -5.94 -3.63
N MET A 407 -10.59 -6.06 -4.79
CA MET A 407 -11.04 -5.34 -5.98
C MET A 407 -10.78 -6.13 -7.25
N ASP A 408 -11.64 -5.94 -8.23
CA ASP A 408 -11.34 -6.29 -9.61
C ASP A 408 -10.89 -5.05 -10.39
N VAL A 409 -9.85 -5.21 -11.20
CA VAL A 409 -9.41 -4.24 -12.20
C VAL A 409 -9.57 -4.86 -13.59
N ILE A 410 -10.41 -4.26 -14.42
CA ILE A 410 -10.79 -4.81 -15.73
C ILE A 410 -10.20 -3.96 -16.84
N LEU A 411 -9.46 -4.58 -17.76
CA LEU A 411 -8.94 -3.97 -18.99
C LEU A 411 -9.77 -4.38 -20.20
N GLN A 412 -10.08 -3.43 -21.10
CA GLN A 412 -10.88 -3.68 -22.31
C GLN A 412 -10.23 -3.17 -23.62
N PRO A 413 -10.58 -3.73 -24.80
CA PRO A 413 -9.78 -3.59 -26.02
C PRO A 413 -9.83 -2.21 -26.68
N LYS A 414 -10.89 -1.42 -26.44
CA LYS A 414 -10.82 0.02 -26.67
C LYS A 414 -10.16 0.56 -25.42
N PRO A 415 -8.82 0.72 -25.39
CA PRO A 415 -8.05 0.64 -24.15
C PRO A 415 -8.73 1.45 -23.06
N ALA A 416 -9.24 0.74 -22.06
CA ALA A 416 -9.93 1.32 -20.92
C ALA A 416 -9.69 0.43 -19.71
N ILE A 417 -9.80 1.04 -18.55
CA ILE A 417 -9.64 0.40 -17.25
C ILE A 417 -10.88 0.67 -16.40
N THR A 418 -11.32 -0.33 -15.64
CA THR A 418 -12.42 -0.22 -14.68
C THR A 418 -11.94 -0.74 -13.32
N PHE A 419 -12.10 0.07 -12.28
CA PHE A 419 -11.83 -0.32 -10.90
C PHE A 419 -13.13 -0.69 -10.19
N ARG A 420 -13.16 -1.82 -9.47
CA ARG A 420 -14.32 -2.29 -8.69
C ARG A 420 -13.92 -2.75 -7.28
N PRO A 421 -13.49 -1.86 -6.38
CA PRO A 421 -13.24 -2.24 -4.99
C PRO A 421 -14.55 -2.43 -4.21
N ILE A 422 -14.57 -3.43 -3.31
CA ILE A 422 -15.75 -3.76 -2.49
C ILE A 422 -15.86 -2.93 -1.20
N GLY A 423 -15.16 -1.80 -1.12
CA GLY A 423 -15.15 -0.97 0.08
C GLY A 423 -14.23 0.23 -0.03
N GLY A 424 -14.11 0.96 1.08
CA GLY A 424 -13.18 2.08 1.22
C GLY A 424 -13.63 3.34 0.48
N VAL A 425 -12.68 4.04 -0.15
CA VAL A 425 -12.87 5.27 -0.93
C VAL A 425 -12.17 5.16 -2.29
N LEU A 426 -12.44 6.10 -3.20
CA LEU A 426 -11.68 6.24 -4.45
C LEU A 426 -10.63 7.33 -4.27
N ASP A 427 -9.37 6.94 -4.04
CA ASP A 427 -8.26 7.83 -3.71
C ASP A 427 -7.14 7.65 -4.75
N PHE A 428 -7.15 8.47 -5.81
CA PHE A 428 -6.28 8.32 -6.97
C PHE A 428 -5.10 9.29 -6.95
N TYR A 429 -3.92 8.80 -7.30
CA TYR A 429 -2.73 9.58 -7.61
C TYR A 429 -2.34 9.39 -9.06
N PHE A 430 -1.94 10.47 -9.72
CA PHE A 430 -1.45 10.47 -11.10
C PHE A 430 -0.02 10.98 -11.11
N PHE A 431 0.86 10.29 -11.83
CA PHE A 431 2.28 10.57 -11.95
C PHE A 431 2.64 10.83 -13.41
N LEU A 432 3.17 12.00 -13.73
CA LEU A 432 3.22 12.51 -15.11
C LEU A 432 4.46 12.06 -15.91
N GLY A 433 5.46 11.43 -15.31
CA GLY A 433 6.68 11.02 -16.01
C GLY A 433 7.63 12.20 -16.28
N PRO A 434 8.27 12.31 -17.47
CA PRO A 434 7.80 11.79 -18.76
C PRO A 434 8.33 10.41 -19.14
N THR A 435 9.45 9.92 -18.59
CA THR A 435 9.94 8.57 -18.90
C THR A 435 9.31 7.52 -17.99
N PRO A 436 9.28 6.23 -18.37
CA PRO A 436 8.85 5.17 -17.45
C PRO A 436 9.60 5.19 -16.10
N SER A 437 10.91 5.51 -16.13
CA SER A 437 11.72 5.61 -14.91
C SER A 437 11.29 6.78 -14.02
N ASP A 438 10.95 7.92 -14.61
CA ASP A 438 10.43 9.08 -13.85
C ASP A 438 9.10 8.75 -13.19
N VAL A 439 8.20 8.05 -13.90
CA VAL A 439 6.91 7.59 -13.33
C VAL A 439 7.14 6.71 -12.10
N ILE A 440 8.05 5.73 -12.18
CA ILE A 440 8.37 4.86 -11.03
C ILE A 440 9.04 5.65 -9.90
N SER A 441 9.89 6.63 -10.24
CA SER A 441 10.50 7.51 -9.25
C SER A 441 9.44 8.35 -8.51
N GLN A 442 8.47 8.93 -9.23
CA GLN A 442 7.37 9.71 -8.66
C GLN A 442 6.43 8.85 -7.81
N TYR A 443 6.17 7.61 -8.24
CA TYR A 443 5.39 6.64 -7.47
C TYR A 443 6.08 6.26 -6.17
N THR A 444 7.36 5.89 -6.22
CA THR A 444 8.15 5.52 -5.02
C THR A 444 8.48 6.72 -4.13
N ASP A 445 8.43 7.95 -4.64
CA ASP A 445 8.44 9.16 -3.83
C ASP A 445 7.23 9.23 -2.89
N LEU A 446 6.05 8.79 -3.36
CA LEU A 446 4.83 8.76 -2.58
C LEU A 446 4.77 7.55 -1.63
N ILE A 447 5.01 6.34 -2.15
CA ILE A 447 4.80 5.11 -1.38
C ILE A 447 5.98 4.73 -0.47
N GLY A 448 7.11 5.41 -0.62
CA GLY A 448 8.37 5.09 0.04
C GLY A 448 9.40 4.53 -0.96
N ARG A 449 10.63 5.04 -0.87
CA ARG A 449 11.75 4.55 -1.68
C ARG A 449 12.13 3.13 -1.22
N PRO A 450 12.57 2.26 -2.15
CA PRO A 450 13.11 0.95 -1.78
C PRO A 450 14.20 1.09 -0.70
N PHE A 451 14.18 0.20 0.29
CA PHE A 451 15.23 0.16 1.30
C PHE A 451 16.58 -0.19 0.66
N LEU A 452 17.68 0.28 1.23
CA LEU A 452 19.01 -0.11 0.81
C LEU A 452 19.35 -1.49 1.42
N PRO A 453 19.48 -2.56 0.62
CA PRO A 453 19.83 -3.87 1.15
C PRO A 453 21.27 -3.90 1.67
N ALA A 454 21.53 -4.77 2.64
CA ALA A 454 22.89 -5.08 3.06
C ALA A 454 23.64 -5.78 1.91
N TYR A 455 24.93 -5.50 1.74
CA TYR A 455 25.68 -6.00 0.57
C TYR A 455 25.65 -7.53 0.44
N TRP A 456 25.76 -8.26 1.56
CA TRP A 456 25.73 -9.73 1.59
C TRP A 456 24.41 -10.33 1.08
N SER A 457 23.30 -9.58 1.15
CA SER A 457 22.01 -10.09 0.68
C SER A 457 21.89 -10.12 -0.85
N LEU A 458 22.89 -9.59 -1.56
CA LEU A 458 23.03 -9.71 -3.02
C LEU A 458 23.84 -10.95 -3.43
N GLY A 459 24.45 -11.63 -2.46
CA GLY A 459 25.16 -12.89 -2.66
C GLY A 459 24.22 -14.06 -2.96
N PHE A 460 24.79 -15.26 -3.14
CA PHE A 460 23.97 -16.44 -3.41
C PHE A 460 23.42 -17.06 -2.12
N HIS A 461 22.13 -17.35 -2.11
CA HIS A 461 21.38 -17.89 -0.98
C HIS A 461 20.97 -19.33 -1.25
N LEU A 462 21.19 -20.25 -0.31
CA LEU A 462 20.80 -21.65 -0.44
C LEU A 462 19.72 -22.01 0.58
N CYS A 463 18.57 -22.48 0.08
CA CYS A 463 17.41 -22.85 0.89
C CYS A 463 16.71 -24.11 0.33
N ARG A 464 15.96 -24.80 1.20
CA ARG A 464 14.86 -25.70 0.85
C ARG A 464 14.02 -26.00 2.09
N PHE A 465 12.78 -26.42 1.86
CA PHE A 465 12.05 -27.25 2.81
C PHE A 465 12.62 -28.69 2.79
N GLY A 466 12.90 -29.22 3.97
CA GLY A 466 13.26 -30.62 4.22
C GLY A 466 14.70 -30.85 4.67
N TYR A 467 15.38 -29.84 5.21
CA TYR A 467 16.67 -30.04 5.86
C TYR A 467 16.45 -30.73 7.21
N LYS A 468 16.87 -31.99 7.35
CA LYS A 468 16.40 -32.83 8.48
C LYS A 468 17.11 -32.56 9.80
N SER A 469 18.26 -31.90 9.76
CA SER A 469 19.09 -31.59 10.92
C SER A 469 20.14 -30.53 10.57
N VAL A 470 20.86 -30.04 11.58
CA VAL A 470 22.03 -29.17 11.37
C VAL A 470 23.13 -29.87 10.56
N ASN A 471 23.33 -31.17 10.75
CA ASN A 471 24.33 -31.92 9.98
C ASN A 471 23.92 -32.03 8.51
N ASP A 472 22.66 -32.34 8.23
CA ASP A 472 22.14 -32.40 6.86
C ASP A 472 22.25 -31.03 6.16
N THR A 473 21.94 -29.95 6.89
CA THR A 473 22.15 -28.57 6.41
C THR A 473 23.62 -28.32 6.08
N ARG A 474 24.54 -28.67 6.99
CA ARG A 474 25.99 -28.51 6.80
C ARG A 474 26.51 -29.32 5.61
N ASP A 475 26.12 -30.59 5.49
CA ASP A 475 26.58 -31.48 4.42
C ASP A 475 26.12 -30.98 3.05
N ILE A 476 24.88 -30.49 2.94
CA ILE A 476 24.34 -29.93 1.69
C ILE A 476 24.99 -28.59 1.35
N MET A 477 25.26 -27.74 2.34
CA MET A 477 26.00 -26.50 2.11
C MET A 477 27.44 -26.80 1.65
N GLN A 478 28.15 -27.67 2.39
CA GLN A 478 29.57 -27.96 2.16
C GLN A 478 29.80 -28.59 0.77
N ARG A 479 28.95 -29.52 0.32
CA ARG A 479 29.09 -30.10 -1.02
C ARG A 479 28.97 -29.07 -2.15
N ASN A 480 28.23 -27.97 -1.95
CA ASN A 480 28.13 -26.88 -2.93
C ASN A 480 29.40 -26.03 -2.91
N ILE A 481 29.92 -25.73 -1.72
CA ILE A 481 31.22 -25.04 -1.54
C ILE A 481 32.35 -25.85 -2.16
N ASP A 482 32.41 -27.15 -1.91
CA ASP A 482 33.40 -28.08 -2.47
C ASP A 482 33.32 -28.16 -4.01
N ALA A 483 32.11 -27.95 -4.57
CA ALA A 483 31.88 -27.86 -6.00
C ALA A 483 32.24 -26.47 -6.59
N GLY A 484 32.69 -25.51 -5.77
CA GLY A 484 33.07 -24.16 -6.19
C GLY A 484 31.92 -23.17 -6.29
N ILE A 485 30.74 -23.48 -5.72
CA ILE A 485 29.62 -22.54 -5.64
C ILE A 485 29.85 -21.65 -4.42
N LEU A 486 29.95 -20.34 -4.67
CA LEU A 486 30.02 -19.34 -3.62
C LEU A 486 28.63 -19.20 -2.98
N ILE A 487 28.55 -19.33 -1.66
CA ILE A 487 27.32 -19.16 -0.88
C ILE A 487 27.61 -18.07 0.15
N ASP A 488 26.79 -17.03 0.17
CA ASP A 488 26.87 -15.99 1.20
C ASP A 488 25.92 -16.31 2.36
N THR A 489 24.77 -16.91 2.07
CA THR A 489 23.69 -17.08 3.06
C THR A 489 23.10 -18.48 3.03
N GLN A 490 23.13 -19.18 4.16
CA GLN A 490 22.42 -20.45 4.35
C GLN A 490 21.06 -20.20 5.02
N TRP A 491 20.02 -20.85 4.52
CA TRP A 491 18.66 -20.70 5.03
C TRP A 491 18.14 -22.02 5.61
N ASN A 492 17.23 -21.95 6.56
CA ASN A 492 16.39 -23.09 6.95
C ASN A 492 14.92 -22.68 6.94
N ASP A 493 14.11 -23.52 6.30
CA ASP A 493 12.65 -23.53 6.37
C ASP A 493 12.18 -24.03 7.75
N LEU A 494 10.88 -24.27 7.95
CA LEU A 494 10.23 -24.67 9.21
C LEU A 494 10.84 -25.89 9.92
N ASP A 495 11.69 -26.68 9.26
CA ASP A 495 12.35 -27.87 9.82
C ASP A 495 13.17 -27.56 11.09
N TYR A 496 13.70 -26.34 11.21
CA TYR A 496 14.51 -25.98 12.38
C TYR A 496 13.67 -25.81 13.64
N MET A 497 12.37 -25.51 13.51
CA MET A 497 11.48 -25.15 14.62
C MET A 497 11.08 -26.38 15.45
N ASN A 498 10.84 -26.17 16.75
CA ASN A 498 10.20 -27.20 17.56
C ASN A 498 8.69 -27.18 17.30
N ASN A 499 8.12 -28.30 16.83
CA ASN A 499 6.68 -28.43 16.51
C ASN A 499 6.13 -27.41 15.50
N SER A 500 7.00 -26.86 14.63
CA SER A 500 6.63 -25.78 13.70
C SER A 500 6.11 -24.54 14.41
N ASN A 501 6.62 -24.26 15.62
CA ASN A 501 6.31 -23.07 16.38
C ASN A 501 7.43 -22.03 16.21
N ASP A 502 7.05 -20.82 15.80
CA ASP A 502 7.96 -19.68 15.70
C ASP A 502 8.71 -19.43 17.01
N PHE A 503 9.88 -18.79 16.88
CA PHE A 503 10.74 -18.42 18.02
C PHE A 503 11.25 -19.60 18.85
N THR A 504 11.20 -20.82 18.30
CA THR A 504 11.77 -22.03 18.89
C THR A 504 12.75 -22.70 17.92
N TYR A 505 13.54 -23.65 18.40
CA TYR A 505 14.27 -24.59 17.54
C TYR A 505 14.26 -26.00 18.13
N ASP A 506 14.35 -27.03 17.28
CA ASP A 506 14.33 -28.44 17.69
C ASP A 506 15.63 -28.80 18.44
N HIS A 507 15.51 -28.99 19.76
CA HIS A 507 16.63 -29.39 20.63
C HIS A 507 17.12 -30.84 20.43
N LYS A 508 16.55 -31.60 19.50
CA LYS A 508 17.02 -32.93 19.09
C LYS A 508 17.83 -32.84 17.79
N ASN A 509 17.20 -32.48 16.67
CA ASN A 509 17.84 -32.50 15.36
C ASN A 509 18.60 -31.20 15.04
N PHE A 510 18.19 -30.09 15.67
CA PHE A 510 18.79 -28.76 15.52
C PHE A 510 19.50 -28.27 16.78
N LYS A 511 19.84 -29.17 17.72
CA LYS A 511 20.53 -28.83 18.97
C LYS A 511 21.83 -28.02 18.78
N ALA A 512 22.53 -28.27 17.66
CA ALA A 512 23.80 -27.62 17.33
C ALA A 512 23.62 -26.34 16.50
N LEU A 513 22.38 -25.87 16.29
CA LEU A 513 22.10 -24.69 15.48
C LEU A 513 22.84 -23.43 15.97
N PRO A 514 22.90 -23.11 17.27
CA PRO A 514 23.66 -21.95 17.74
C PRO A 514 25.16 -22.04 17.41
N GLN A 515 25.74 -23.24 17.43
CA GLN A 515 27.14 -23.46 17.09
C GLN A 515 27.36 -23.39 15.57
N PHE A 516 26.44 -23.93 14.78
CA PHE A 516 26.47 -23.86 13.32
C PHE A 516 26.41 -22.41 12.82
N VAL A 517 25.52 -21.58 13.38
CA VAL A 517 25.46 -20.15 13.02
C VAL A 517 26.77 -19.43 13.33
N LYS A 518 27.42 -19.73 14.47
CA LYS A 518 28.75 -19.19 14.78
C LYS A 518 29.82 -19.64 13.77
N GLU A 519 29.75 -20.88 13.30
CA GLU A 519 30.64 -21.39 12.25
C GLU A 519 30.45 -20.62 10.94
N LEU A 520 29.20 -20.37 10.52
CA LEU A 520 28.89 -19.54 9.35
C LEU A 520 29.51 -18.15 9.47
N HIS A 521 29.27 -17.47 10.60
CA HIS A 521 29.82 -16.13 10.86
C HIS A 521 31.34 -16.11 10.85
N SER A 522 31.99 -17.15 11.39
CA SER A 522 33.46 -17.25 11.37
C SER A 522 34.05 -17.36 9.96
N ASN A 523 33.24 -17.79 8.99
CA ASN A 523 33.59 -17.88 7.57
C ASN A 523 33.07 -16.69 6.75
N GLY A 524 32.51 -15.66 7.39
CA GLY A 524 31.93 -14.49 6.71
C GLY A 524 30.59 -14.76 6.03
N MET A 525 29.92 -15.87 6.37
CA MET A 525 28.60 -16.23 5.86
C MET A 525 27.49 -15.81 6.82
N HIS A 526 26.25 -15.82 6.34
CA HIS A 526 25.05 -15.37 7.06
C HIS A 526 24.01 -16.49 7.16
N TYR A 527 23.09 -16.35 8.10
CA TYR A 527 22.01 -17.29 8.37
C TYR A 527 20.63 -16.63 8.37
N ILE A 528 19.68 -17.20 7.61
CA ILE A 528 18.28 -16.75 7.60
C ILE A 528 17.31 -17.89 7.93
N PRO A 529 16.58 -17.82 9.05
CA PRO A 529 15.43 -18.68 9.33
C PRO A 529 14.14 -18.15 8.68
N LEU A 530 13.23 -19.07 8.34
CA LEU A 530 11.81 -18.79 8.14
C LEU A 530 11.15 -18.35 9.45
N VAL A 531 10.22 -17.38 9.39
CA VAL A 531 9.35 -16.96 10.50
C VAL A 531 7.94 -16.73 9.96
N ASP A 532 6.95 -17.44 10.50
CA ASP A 532 5.55 -17.26 10.13
C ASP A 532 4.86 -16.22 11.06
N PRO A 533 3.76 -15.57 10.64
CA PRO A 533 2.97 -14.71 11.52
C PRO A 533 2.04 -15.52 12.44
N GLY A 534 1.83 -16.81 12.16
CA GLY A 534 0.88 -17.67 12.86
C GLY A 534 1.47 -18.26 14.15
N ILE A 535 0.92 -17.88 15.29
CA ILE A 535 1.39 -18.33 16.61
C ILE A 535 0.55 -19.53 17.09
N SER A 536 1.20 -20.62 17.50
CA SER A 536 0.52 -21.78 18.12
C SER A 536 -0.27 -21.35 19.36
N ALA A 537 -1.54 -21.74 19.41
CA ALA A 537 -2.41 -21.57 20.58
C ALA A 537 -2.75 -22.90 21.27
N SER A 538 -1.90 -23.92 21.07
CA SER A 538 -2.13 -25.29 21.54
C SER A 538 -1.18 -25.74 22.66
N GLU A 539 -0.17 -24.94 22.95
CA GLU A 539 0.81 -25.27 23.99
C GLU A 539 0.20 -25.07 25.39
N PRO A 540 0.65 -25.83 26.41
CA PRO A 540 0.23 -25.60 27.79
C PRO A 540 0.47 -24.15 28.23
N PRO A 541 -0.46 -23.54 29.00
CA PRO A 541 -0.30 -22.17 29.49
C PRO A 541 1.02 -21.99 30.24
N GLY A 542 1.77 -20.93 29.91
CA GLY A 542 3.06 -20.62 30.52
C GLY A 542 4.26 -21.37 29.94
N THR A 543 4.06 -22.20 28.90
CA THR A 543 5.16 -22.94 28.25
C THR A 543 5.56 -22.40 26.88
N TYR A 544 4.78 -21.48 26.32
CA TYR A 544 5.04 -20.91 24.99
C TYR A 544 4.88 -19.38 25.03
N PRO A 545 5.97 -18.67 25.38
CA PRO A 545 5.94 -17.22 25.58
C PRO A 545 5.34 -16.40 24.43
N PRO A 546 5.51 -16.74 23.13
CA PRO A 546 4.85 -16.01 22.06
C PRO A 546 3.32 -15.96 22.23
N TYR A 547 2.67 -17.09 22.51
CA TYR A 547 1.24 -17.11 22.76
C TYR A 547 0.84 -16.41 24.06
N ASP A 548 1.53 -16.74 25.16
CA ASP A 548 1.23 -16.20 26.48
C ASP A 548 1.33 -14.66 26.50
N LYS A 549 2.36 -14.09 25.85
CA LYS A 549 2.54 -12.65 25.70
C LYS A 549 1.54 -12.02 24.74
N GLY A 550 1.17 -12.70 23.65
CA GLY A 550 0.12 -12.23 22.74
C GLY A 550 -1.22 -12.04 23.46
N ILE A 551 -1.58 -12.96 24.36
CA ILE A 551 -2.77 -12.87 25.22
C ILE A 551 -2.60 -11.77 26.27
N GLU A 552 -1.49 -11.73 27.01
CA GLU A 552 -1.21 -10.71 28.03
C GLU A 552 -1.28 -9.29 27.48
N MET A 553 -0.78 -9.09 26.25
CA MET A 553 -0.76 -7.80 25.57
C MET A 553 -2.04 -7.50 24.78
N ASP A 554 -3.02 -8.42 24.77
CA ASP A 554 -4.30 -8.27 24.07
C ASP A 554 -4.15 -7.80 22.60
N ILE A 555 -3.18 -8.39 21.88
CA ILE A 555 -2.80 -7.97 20.52
C ILE A 555 -3.24 -8.94 19.42
N LEU A 556 -3.91 -10.04 19.76
CA LEU A 556 -4.30 -11.02 18.77
C LEU A 556 -5.50 -10.53 17.97
N VAL A 557 -5.56 -10.86 16.67
CA VAL A 557 -6.73 -10.65 15.83
C VAL A 557 -7.93 -11.34 16.49
N LYS A 558 -9.03 -10.61 16.64
CA LYS A 558 -10.26 -11.07 17.32
C LYS A 558 -11.36 -11.41 16.32
N ASN A 559 -12.20 -12.37 16.68
CA ASN A 559 -13.45 -12.67 15.98
C ASN A 559 -14.57 -11.68 16.37
N SER A 560 -15.76 -11.83 15.78
CA SER A 560 -16.92 -10.98 16.04
C SER A 560 -17.41 -10.99 17.50
N SER A 561 -17.06 -12.02 18.28
CA SER A 561 -17.35 -12.11 19.71
C SER A 561 -16.29 -11.46 20.60
N GLY A 562 -15.23 -10.88 20.02
CA GLY A 562 -14.14 -10.24 20.75
C GLY A 562 -13.09 -11.20 21.33
N LEU A 563 -13.15 -12.49 21.00
CA LEU A 563 -12.16 -13.50 21.39
C LEU A 563 -11.10 -13.68 20.29
N PRO A 564 -9.88 -14.16 20.59
CA PRO A 564 -8.89 -14.47 19.56
C PRO A 564 -9.47 -15.33 18.44
N PHE A 565 -9.19 -14.94 17.19
CA PHE A 565 -9.53 -15.72 16.01
C PHE A 565 -8.61 -16.95 15.94
N ILE A 566 -9.21 -18.13 15.88
CA ILE A 566 -8.48 -19.41 15.84
C ILE A 566 -8.66 -20.05 14.47
N GLY A 567 -7.53 -20.29 13.80
CA GLY A 567 -7.43 -20.96 12.52
C GLY A 567 -6.32 -22.00 12.53
N LYS A 568 -5.76 -22.28 11.35
CA LYS A 568 -4.77 -23.36 11.18
C LYS A 568 -3.71 -23.02 10.15
N VAL A 569 -2.43 -23.18 10.53
CA VAL A 569 -1.29 -23.33 9.60
C VAL A 569 -0.39 -24.49 10.07
N TRP A 570 0.94 -24.37 9.91
CA TRP A 570 1.93 -25.41 10.15
C TRP A 570 2.03 -25.91 11.59
N ASN A 571 1.70 -25.09 12.60
CA ASN A 571 1.68 -25.53 14.01
C ASN A 571 0.74 -26.72 14.21
N ARG A 572 0.98 -27.55 15.24
CA ARG A 572 0.32 -28.87 15.38
C ARG A 572 -1.20 -28.87 15.45
N ALA A 573 -1.83 -27.95 16.18
CA ALA A 573 -3.27 -27.99 16.42
C ALA A 573 -3.99 -26.68 16.04
N SER A 574 -3.71 -25.57 16.71
CA SER A 574 -4.38 -24.28 16.49
C SER A 574 -3.40 -23.12 16.31
N THR A 575 -3.82 -22.12 15.54
CA THR A 575 -3.04 -20.92 15.25
C THR A 575 -3.86 -19.67 15.54
N VAL A 576 -3.23 -18.65 16.13
CA VAL A 576 -3.72 -17.28 16.27
C VAL A 576 -2.76 -16.30 15.58
N TRP A 577 -3.23 -15.12 15.20
CA TRP A 577 -2.41 -14.11 14.52
C TRP A 577 -2.29 -12.85 15.37
N PRO A 578 -1.07 -12.31 15.58
CA PRO A 578 -0.89 -10.95 16.06
C PRO A 578 -1.49 -9.94 15.06
N ASP A 579 -2.19 -8.94 15.57
CA ASP A 579 -2.68 -7.82 14.77
C ASP A 579 -1.54 -6.80 14.58
N PHE A 580 -0.87 -6.83 13.42
CA PHE A 580 0.22 -5.91 13.10
C PHE A 580 -0.22 -4.44 12.94
N THR A 581 -1.53 -4.15 12.95
CA THR A 581 -2.04 -2.76 13.02
C THR A 581 -2.14 -2.25 14.45
N HIS A 582 -2.13 -3.13 15.44
CA HIS A 582 -2.16 -2.75 16.84
C HIS A 582 -0.81 -2.14 17.27
N PRO A 583 -0.79 -0.97 17.94
CA PRO A 583 0.45 -0.21 18.19
C PRO A 583 1.49 -0.94 19.04
N ARG A 584 1.07 -1.89 19.88
CA ARG A 584 1.98 -2.71 20.73
C ARG A 584 2.54 -3.95 20.03
N THR A 585 2.06 -4.31 18.85
CA THR A 585 2.50 -5.54 18.17
C THR A 585 3.95 -5.43 17.72
N VAL A 586 4.43 -4.22 17.37
CA VAL A 586 5.85 -3.98 17.06
C VAL A 586 6.74 -4.30 18.26
N ASP A 587 6.36 -3.88 19.48
CA ASP A 587 7.12 -4.17 20.70
C ASP A 587 7.14 -5.67 21.00
N TYR A 588 5.99 -6.33 20.88
CA TYR A 588 5.86 -7.77 21.03
C TYR A 588 6.76 -8.52 20.04
N TRP A 589 6.65 -8.21 18.74
CA TRP A 589 7.38 -8.90 17.69
C TRP A 589 8.90 -8.68 17.82
N THR A 590 9.31 -7.46 18.17
CA THR A 590 10.71 -7.13 18.45
C THR A 590 11.24 -7.94 19.63
N LEU A 591 10.45 -8.11 20.70
CA LEU A 591 10.83 -8.93 21.85
C LEU A 591 11.00 -10.40 21.45
N MET A 592 10.07 -10.95 20.65
CA MET A 592 10.13 -12.33 20.19
C MET A 592 11.37 -12.58 19.31
N LEU A 593 11.62 -11.71 18.32
CA LEU A 593 12.80 -11.79 17.48
C LEU A 593 14.10 -11.64 18.28
N ARG A 594 14.15 -10.73 19.25
CA ARG A 594 15.32 -10.58 20.13
C ARG A 594 15.58 -11.85 20.95
N SER A 595 14.55 -12.43 21.55
CA SER A 595 14.68 -13.67 22.32
C SER A 595 15.18 -14.84 21.47
N MET A 596 14.71 -14.92 20.21
CA MET A 596 15.21 -15.92 19.26
C MET A 596 16.66 -15.64 18.85
N HIS A 597 17.00 -14.38 18.59
CA HIS A 597 18.37 -13.96 18.24
C HIS A 597 19.38 -14.24 19.37
N ASP A 598 18.95 -14.09 20.63
CA ASP A 598 19.76 -14.46 21.81
C ASP A 598 20.02 -15.97 21.89
N SER A 599 19.14 -16.79 21.30
CA SER A 599 19.30 -18.25 21.24
C SER A 599 20.23 -18.68 20.10
N PHE A 600 20.11 -18.07 18.93
CA PHE A 600 21.03 -18.19 17.80
C PHE A 600 21.01 -16.90 16.96
N ALA A 601 22.19 -16.34 16.69
CA ALA A 601 22.34 -15.00 16.11
C ALA A 601 22.08 -15.01 14.59
N PHE A 602 20.82 -15.04 14.16
CA PHE A 602 20.45 -14.94 12.74
C PHE A 602 20.66 -13.52 12.18
N ASP A 603 20.84 -13.41 10.86
CA ASP A 603 21.24 -12.15 10.19
C ASP A 603 20.10 -11.47 9.40
N GLY A 604 18.98 -12.18 9.23
CA GLY A 604 17.75 -11.70 8.60
C GLY A 604 16.61 -12.67 8.88
N ALA A 605 15.40 -12.36 8.42
CA ALA A 605 14.24 -13.24 8.59
C ALA A 605 13.48 -13.34 7.27
N TRP A 606 13.16 -14.58 6.87
CA TRP A 606 12.22 -14.84 5.80
C TRP A 606 10.82 -14.91 6.41
N ILE A 607 10.00 -13.89 6.16
CA ILE A 607 8.60 -13.88 6.58
C ILE A 607 7.72 -14.53 5.51
N ASP A 608 6.93 -15.54 5.89
CA ASP A 608 6.06 -16.28 4.97
C ASP A 608 4.62 -16.36 5.50
N MET A 609 3.68 -16.90 4.71
CA MET A 609 2.29 -17.17 5.11
C MET A 609 1.50 -15.91 5.58
N ASN A 610 1.87 -14.74 5.04
CA ASN A 610 1.50 -13.43 5.58
C ASN A 610 0.45 -12.66 4.77
N GLU A 611 -0.31 -13.33 3.92
CA GLU A 611 -1.48 -12.76 3.24
C GLU A 611 -2.57 -12.23 4.17
N PRO A 612 -2.94 -12.86 5.32
CA PRO A 612 -2.45 -14.09 5.98
C PRO A 612 -3.06 -15.40 5.48
N ALA A 613 -2.25 -16.44 5.33
CA ALA A 613 -2.69 -17.78 4.95
C ALA A 613 -3.43 -18.49 6.10
N ASN A 614 -4.38 -19.36 5.73
CA ASN A 614 -5.11 -20.21 6.65
C ASN A 614 -5.60 -21.46 5.94
N PHE A 615 -5.28 -22.64 6.48
CA PHE A 615 -5.65 -23.93 5.89
C PHE A 615 -7.15 -24.25 6.08
N LEU A 616 -7.87 -23.43 6.85
CA LEU A 616 -9.32 -23.48 6.98
C LEU A 616 -10.01 -22.35 6.21
N SER A 617 -11.24 -22.61 5.75
CA SER A 617 -12.13 -21.55 5.27
C SER A 617 -12.74 -20.78 6.45
N GLY A 618 -12.07 -19.71 6.87
CA GLY A 618 -12.46 -18.94 8.06
C GLY A 618 -11.95 -19.59 9.34
N SER A 619 -12.78 -19.65 10.39
CA SER A 619 -12.39 -20.22 11.70
C SER A 619 -12.66 -21.74 11.79
N PHE A 620 -12.22 -22.38 12.87
CA PHE A 620 -12.62 -23.77 13.21
C PHE A 620 -14.14 -24.00 13.22
N ASN A 621 -14.93 -22.98 13.51
CA ASN A 621 -16.40 -23.03 13.51
C ASN A 621 -17.00 -22.59 12.17
N GLY A 622 -16.19 -22.49 11.11
CA GLY A 622 -16.53 -21.82 9.85
C GLY A 622 -16.50 -20.29 9.97
N ALA A 623 -16.78 -19.60 8.88
CA ALA A 623 -17.20 -18.20 8.95
C ALA A 623 -18.67 -18.16 9.41
N GLN A 624 -19.02 -17.26 10.34
CA GLN A 624 -20.42 -16.90 10.49
C GLN A 624 -20.87 -16.36 9.13
N CYS A 625 -21.81 -17.03 8.48
CA CYS A 625 -22.58 -16.38 7.43
C CYS A 625 -23.27 -15.19 8.09
N THR A 626 -22.65 -14.00 8.02
CA THR A 626 -23.40 -12.76 8.14
C THR A 626 -24.25 -12.72 6.88
N THR A 627 -25.38 -13.41 6.92
CA THR A 627 -26.52 -13.09 6.10
C THR A 627 -26.77 -11.62 6.36
N VAL A 628 -26.35 -10.76 5.44
CA VAL A 628 -26.86 -9.39 5.32
C VAL A 628 -28.32 -9.54 4.87
N LEU A 629 -29.14 -10.03 5.79
CA LEU A 629 -30.59 -10.05 5.73
C LEU A 629 -31.02 -9.18 6.90
N LEU A 630 -31.48 -7.98 6.55
CA LEU A 630 -32.37 -7.11 7.31
C LEU A 630 -32.86 -7.74 8.63
N SER A 631 -32.35 -7.30 9.79
CA SER A 631 -33.08 -7.13 11.08
C SER A 631 -32.20 -7.20 12.35
N MET A 632 -31.18 -6.36 12.49
CA MET A 632 -30.61 -6.08 13.83
C MET A 632 -30.36 -4.57 14.03
N VAL A 633 -31.45 -3.81 13.96
CA VAL A 633 -31.52 -2.41 14.47
C VAL A 633 -32.65 -2.25 15.50
N LEU A 634 -33.16 -3.36 16.07
CA LEU A 634 -34.12 -3.29 17.18
C LEU A 634 -33.71 -4.29 18.26
N GLY A 635 -32.93 -3.82 19.21
CA GLY A 635 -32.58 -4.60 20.39
C GLY A 635 -31.32 -4.12 21.09
N LEU A 636 -31.29 -2.84 21.47
CA LEU A 636 -30.71 -2.32 22.72
C LEU A 636 -30.98 -0.81 22.74
N ILE A 637 -32.11 -0.47 23.35
CA ILE A 637 -32.35 0.82 24.01
C ILE A 637 -31.38 0.91 25.19
#